data_AF-A0A963EIF6-F1
#
_entry.id   AF-A0A963EIF6-F1
#
_cell.length_a   1.000
_cell.length_b   1.000
_cell.length_c   1.000
_cell.angle_alpha   90.00
_cell.angle_beta   90.00
_cell.angle_gamma   90.00
#
_symmetry.space_group_name_H-M   'P 1'
#
loop_
_entity.id
_entity.type
_entity.pdbx_description
1 polymer ?
#
loop_
_entity_poly.entity_id
_entity_poly.type
_entity_poly.pdbx_seq_one_letter_code
_entity_poly.pdbx_strand_id
1 'polypeptide(L)'
;RYTGRETPMACAVKITRALQYILEHKTRDGYVFRTDLRLRPHLPGHPLALSVDDAEIYFERHGQNWERAAFIKARAVAGDIAAGEGFLKRTQPFIWRKHLDFAAIRDIHAIKRQINAHHGFGSIGVAGHDLKVGRGGIREIEFFAQTQQLILGGHHRALRGRRTLDTLERLAEDKWIDAETAKELTDAYIVLRSLEHRLQMVADRQTQQLPGRERELARFARFAGFESVEEFETRVSTVLRTVERHYGVLFESEADLAAGRQLVFTGTGNDPGTLETLREMGFRDPETVASTIRNWHHGHIRATRSTRARELLTELTPSMLSAMQRQPDIDEAFRLFDLFVSRLPAGVQLFSLIRANPRLLVLLCDIMGAAPRLARHLANDTSLFEAMLAPDFFEGLPESSELREEFGIRLGDARHVEDVLDIGRRWAHGRQFQAGIHALLGLADGESSNETHTVIAEVIIDTLLPHASEWLAEQHGIIEGGSFVIIGLGKLGSRELTTGSDLDLVFVYDAPANAQSNGARPLPAATYFARLGQRLVSAISSRTAEGRLYEIDTRLRPSGNAGPVACSLANFRAYQAETAQTWERQALTRARVVAGSGSLSSAVEQVICHTLENPRNLPGLERDVRQMRERIFKEHGNEDPWNLKHARGGLVEVEFIAQYL
;
A
#
# COMPACT_ATOMS: atom_id res chain seq x y z
N ARG A 1 23.04 19.78 36.51
CA ARG A 1 21.60 19.49 36.72
C ARG A 1 20.83 20.77 36.43
N TYR A 2 19.80 20.72 35.58
CA TYR A 2 18.96 21.88 35.26
C TYR A 2 18.06 22.22 36.46
N THR A 3 17.95 23.51 36.80
CA THR A 3 17.23 24.00 38.00
C THR A 3 16.05 24.93 37.66
N GLY A 4 15.70 25.07 36.37
CA GLY A 4 14.60 25.93 35.95
C GLY A 4 13.22 25.31 36.16
N ARG A 5 12.18 26.14 36.06
CA ARG A 5 10.77 25.75 36.28
C ARG A 5 10.13 25.03 35.09
N GLU A 6 10.74 25.09 33.90
CA GLU A 6 10.22 24.48 32.67
C GLU A 6 11.05 23.25 32.28
N THR A 7 10.63 22.49 31.27
CA THR A 7 11.51 21.42 30.77
C THR A 7 12.76 22.01 30.09
N PRO A 8 13.92 21.31 30.11
CA PRO A 8 15.12 21.77 29.41
C PRO A 8 14.86 22.08 27.93
N MET A 9 14.00 21.30 27.28
CA MET A 9 13.57 21.52 25.90
C MET A 9 12.84 22.85 25.72
N ALA A 10 11.84 23.14 26.57
CA ALA A 10 11.09 24.39 26.51
C ALA A 10 12.00 25.60 26.75
N CYS A 11 12.95 25.48 27.67
CA CYS A 11 13.97 26.49 27.91
C CYS A 11 14.85 26.74 26.66
N ALA A 12 15.34 25.67 26.02
CA ALA A 12 16.14 25.77 24.80
C ALA A 12 15.37 26.39 23.62
N VAL A 13 14.07 26.08 23.47
CA VAL A 13 13.20 26.71 22.47
C VAL A 13 13.07 28.21 22.72
N LYS A 14 12.90 28.64 23.98
CA LYS A 14 12.84 30.07 24.33
C LYS A 14 14.16 30.78 24.06
N ILE A 15 15.29 30.16 24.41
CA ILE A 15 16.63 30.70 24.10
C ILE A 15 16.78 30.89 22.59
N THR A 16 16.36 29.89 21.80
CA THR A 16 16.44 29.94 20.33
C THR A 16 15.61 31.11 19.77
N ARG A 17 14.37 31.29 20.24
CA ARG A 17 13.52 32.41 19.83
C ARG A 17 14.09 33.76 20.24
N ALA A 18 14.62 33.87 21.45
CA ALA A 18 15.24 35.10 21.93
C ALA A 18 16.50 35.44 21.11
N LEU A 19 17.34 34.45 20.78
CA LEU A 19 18.52 34.63 19.95
C LEU A 19 18.14 35.08 18.53
N GLN A 20 17.14 34.44 17.93
CA GLN A 20 16.60 34.87 16.64
C GLN A 20 16.13 36.32 16.68
N TYR A 21 15.35 36.69 17.70
CA TYR A 21 14.90 38.07 17.88
C TYR A 21 16.07 39.05 18.01
N ILE A 22 17.06 38.77 18.85
CA ILE A 22 18.22 39.66 19.06
C ILE A 22 19.02 39.87 17.76
N LEU A 23 19.12 38.85 16.91
CA LEU A 23 19.87 38.93 15.65
C LEU A 23 19.10 39.66 14.53
N GLU A 24 17.79 39.43 14.44
CA GLU A 24 16.95 39.91 13.33
C GLU A 24 16.22 41.22 13.60
N HIS A 25 15.96 41.55 14.87
CA HIS A 25 15.13 42.70 15.22
C HIS A 25 15.80 44.01 14.80
N LYS A 26 15.10 44.78 13.97
CA LYS A 26 15.60 46.03 13.43
C LYS A 26 15.41 47.16 14.45
N THR A 27 16.52 47.66 14.97
CA THR A 27 16.57 48.86 15.82
C THR A 27 16.93 50.09 14.99
N ARG A 28 17.13 51.24 15.65
CA ARG A 28 17.69 52.44 15.00
C ARG A 28 19.09 52.22 14.41
N ASP A 29 19.82 51.23 14.93
CA ASP A 29 21.18 50.88 14.52
C ASP A 29 21.18 49.75 13.45
N GLY A 30 20.01 49.34 12.95
CA GLY A 30 19.85 48.25 11.99
C GLY A 30 19.56 46.90 12.63
N TYR A 31 20.03 45.81 12.03
CA TYR A 31 19.92 44.43 12.53
C TYR A 31 21.29 43.75 12.41
N VAL A 32 21.54 42.66 13.13
CA VAL A 32 22.85 41.99 13.13
C VAL A 32 22.94 40.97 11.98
N PHE A 33 22.09 39.95 11.99
CA PHE A 33 22.04 38.92 10.94
C PHE A 33 20.61 38.41 10.75
N ARG A 34 20.24 38.10 9.50
CA ARG A 34 19.03 37.30 9.22
C ARG A 34 19.31 35.83 9.56
N THR A 35 18.37 35.17 10.21
CA THR A 35 18.49 33.75 10.58
C THR A 35 17.52 32.89 9.78
N ASP A 36 17.95 31.66 9.47
CA ASP A 36 17.12 30.68 8.78
C ASP A 36 17.18 29.35 9.52
N LEU A 37 16.06 28.96 10.13
CA LEU A 37 15.94 27.73 10.92
C LEU A 37 15.33 26.57 10.12
N ARG A 38 15.18 26.69 8.79
CA ARG A 38 14.51 25.67 7.95
C ARG A 38 15.35 24.41 7.70
N LEU A 39 16.67 24.49 7.89
CA LEU A 39 17.58 23.34 7.74
C LEU A 39 17.64 22.42 8.97
N ARG A 40 16.82 22.69 10.00
CA ARG A 40 16.76 21.83 11.18
C ARG A 40 16.04 20.50 10.84
N PRO A 41 16.38 19.39 11.54
CA PRO A 41 15.58 18.17 11.51
C PRO A 41 14.11 18.47 11.76
N HIS A 42 13.23 18.12 10.81
CA HIS A 42 11.81 18.49 10.91
C HIS A 42 10.87 17.36 10.50
N LEU A 43 9.89 17.11 11.38
CA LEU A 43 8.56 16.60 11.05
C LEU A 43 7.55 17.68 11.50
N PRO A 44 6.35 17.75 10.91
CA PRO A 44 5.29 18.62 11.41
C PRO A 44 5.10 18.46 12.93
N GLY A 45 5.22 19.56 13.68
CA GLY A 45 5.10 19.56 15.16
C GLY A 45 6.42 19.51 15.95
N HIS A 46 7.58 19.32 15.32
CA HIS A 46 8.87 19.34 16.04
C HIS A 46 9.24 20.73 16.60
N PRO A 47 9.79 20.80 17.83
CA PRO A 47 10.22 22.05 18.44
C PRO A 47 11.39 22.71 17.69
N LEU A 48 11.61 24.02 17.93
CA LEU A 48 12.70 24.79 17.31
C LEU A 48 14.10 24.37 17.78
N ALA A 49 14.18 23.78 18.98
CA ALA A 49 15.38 23.19 19.54
C ALA A 49 15.08 21.73 19.85
N LEU A 50 16.05 20.84 19.65
CA LEU A 50 15.94 19.39 19.86
C LEU A 50 16.95 18.94 20.92
N SER A 51 16.62 17.88 21.63
CA SER A 51 17.60 17.16 22.45
C SER A 51 18.54 16.37 21.54
N VAL A 52 19.72 16.01 22.06
CA VAL A 52 20.68 15.17 21.32
C VAL A 52 20.02 13.83 20.97
N ASP A 53 19.33 13.22 21.92
CA ASP A 53 18.68 11.92 21.75
C ASP A 53 17.56 11.97 20.69
N ASP A 54 16.73 13.02 20.70
CA ASP A 54 15.67 13.20 19.68
C ASP A 54 16.26 13.40 18.28
N ALA A 55 17.36 14.14 18.18
CA ALA A 55 18.05 14.36 16.92
C ALA A 55 18.71 13.08 16.40
N GLU A 56 19.27 12.24 17.27
CA GLU A 56 19.81 10.92 16.90
C GLU A 56 18.70 10.00 16.38
N ILE A 57 17.60 9.88 17.11
CA ILE A 57 16.44 9.08 16.70
C ILE A 57 15.89 9.58 15.35
N TYR A 58 15.86 10.89 15.15
CA TYR A 58 15.47 11.47 13.87
C TYR A 58 16.39 11.04 12.74
N PHE A 59 17.71 11.22 12.87
CA PHE A 59 18.64 10.90 11.78
C PHE A 59 18.72 9.41 11.49
N GLU A 60 18.57 8.55 12.51
CA GLU A 60 18.50 7.10 12.33
C GLU A 60 17.24 6.67 11.59
N ARG A 61 16.09 7.27 11.90
CA ARG A 61 14.79 6.82 11.36
C ARG A 61 14.35 7.57 10.12
N HIS A 62 14.58 8.87 10.02
CA HIS A 62 14.00 9.76 9.01
C HIS A 62 15.03 10.57 8.23
N GLY A 63 16.31 10.53 8.62
CA GLY A 63 17.35 11.38 8.05
C GLY A 63 17.46 11.23 6.53
N GLN A 64 17.33 12.36 5.83
CA GLN A 64 17.32 12.42 4.38
C GLN A 64 18.71 12.60 3.78
N ASN A 65 18.85 12.29 2.50
CA ASN A 65 20.14 12.33 1.81
C ASN A 65 20.68 13.76 1.65
N TRP A 66 19.82 14.75 1.39
CA TRP A 66 20.24 16.15 1.31
C TRP A 66 20.70 16.69 2.68
N GLU A 67 20.15 16.18 3.79
CA GLU A 67 20.57 16.56 5.15
C GLU A 67 22.01 16.12 5.43
N ARG A 68 22.45 15.00 4.84
CA ARG A 68 23.86 14.56 4.93
C ARG A 68 24.78 15.62 4.35
N ALA A 69 24.49 16.10 3.14
CA ALA A 69 25.27 17.14 2.48
C ALA A 69 25.27 18.46 3.27
N ALA A 70 24.13 18.85 3.85
CA ALA A 70 24.02 20.04 4.69
C ALA A 70 24.91 19.93 5.94
N PHE A 71 24.92 18.77 6.59
CA PHE A 71 25.67 18.54 7.83
C PHE A 71 27.19 18.42 7.63
N ILE A 72 27.70 18.27 6.40
CA ILE A 72 29.14 18.38 6.10
C ILE A 72 29.71 19.72 6.59
N LYS A 73 28.93 20.81 6.44
CA LYS A 73 29.36 22.16 6.79
C LYS A 73 29.05 22.55 8.25
N ALA A 74 28.38 21.69 9.02
CA ALA A 74 27.92 22.02 10.37
C ALA A 74 29.10 22.17 11.35
N ARG A 75 29.07 23.23 12.19
CA ARG A 75 29.99 23.44 13.32
C ARG A 75 29.29 24.09 14.51
N ALA A 76 29.77 23.85 15.71
CA ALA A 76 29.37 24.62 16.87
C ALA A 76 29.98 26.05 16.80
N VAL A 77 29.16 27.08 17.01
CA VAL A 77 29.59 28.49 16.88
C VAL A 77 29.41 29.34 18.13
N ALA A 78 28.51 28.95 19.05
CA ALA A 78 28.23 29.67 20.28
C ALA A 78 27.63 28.72 21.34
N GLY A 79 27.64 29.15 22.61
CA GLY A 79 27.12 28.36 23.73
C GLY A 79 28.10 27.28 24.20
N ASP A 80 27.58 26.10 24.57
CA ASP A 80 28.41 24.96 24.94
C ASP A 80 28.98 24.26 23.69
N ILE A 81 30.18 24.71 23.30
CA ILE A 81 30.90 24.19 22.12
C ILE A 81 31.23 22.70 22.27
N ALA A 82 31.53 22.24 23.48
CA ALA A 82 31.87 20.84 23.72
C ALA A 82 30.65 19.93 23.49
N ALA A 83 29.47 20.35 23.95
CA ALA A 83 28.22 19.64 23.68
C ALA A 83 27.88 19.62 22.17
N GLY A 84 28.04 20.76 21.48
CA GLY A 84 27.78 20.87 20.04
C GLY A 84 28.70 19.98 19.20
N GLU A 85 30.02 20.01 19.44
CA GLU A 85 30.97 19.11 18.75
C GLU A 85 30.76 17.65 19.16
N GLY A 86 30.33 17.40 20.41
CA GLY A 86 29.93 16.08 20.88
C GLY A 86 28.75 15.49 20.10
N PHE A 87 27.74 16.31 19.77
CA PHE A 87 26.64 15.92 18.88
C PHE A 87 27.11 15.66 17.45
N LEU A 88 27.91 16.57 16.87
CA LEU A 88 28.45 16.39 15.51
C LEU A 88 29.32 15.13 15.37
N LYS A 89 30.00 14.72 16.44
CA LYS A 89 30.74 13.45 16.47
C LYS A 89 29.80 12.24 16.39
N ARG A 90 28.64 12.30 17.05
CA ARG A 90 27.63 11.22 17.05
C ARG A 90 26.88 11.11 15.74
N THR A 91 26.70 12.21 15.01
CA THR A 91 26.08 12.20 13.67
C THR A 91 27.02 11.75 12.55
N GLN A 92 28.31 11.50 12.83
CA GLN A 92 29.26 11.03 11.82
C GLN A 92 28.82 9.76 11.06
N PRO A 93 28.24 8.71 11.69
CA PRO A 93 27.75 7.54 10.96
C PRO A 93 26.57 7.87 10.03
N PHE A 94 25.77 8.87 10.39
CA PHE A 94 24.71 9.39 9.52
C PHE A 94 25.28 10.18 8.33
N ILE A 95 26.38 10.93 8.48
CA ILE A 95 26.95 11.68 7.35
C ILE A 95 27.81 10.76 6.46
N TRP A 96 28.71 9.98 7.06
CA TRP A 96 29.76 9.21 6.40
C TRP A 96 29.44 7.71 6.38
N ARG A 97 28.85 7.24 5.27
CA ARG A 97 28.47 5.82 5.11
C ARG A 97 29.72 4.94 5.05
N LYS A 98 29.73 3.84 5.82
CA LYS A 98 30.81 2.84 5.77
C LYS A 98 30.78 1.98 4.50
N HIS A 99 29.62 1.83 3.87
CA HIS A 99 29.46 1.07 2.63
C HIS A 99 28.68 1.94 1.65
N LEU A 100 29.14 2.03 0.40
CA LEU A 100 28.32 2.53 -0.69
C LEU A 100 27.60 1.34 -1.33
N ASP A 101 26.28 1.37 -1.26
CA ASP A 101 25.42 0.52 -2.08
C ASP A 101 24.85 1.32 -3.25
N PHE A 102 24.18 0.63 -4.18
CA PHE A 102 23.53 1.24 -5.33
C PHE A 102 22.50 2.31 -4.93
N ALA A 103 21.85 2.17 -3.78
CA ALA A 103 20.91 3.16 -3.26
C ALA A 103 21.64 4.47 -2.90
N ALA A 104 22.80 4.37 -2.25
CA ALA A 104 23.61 5.53 -1.90
C ALA A 104 24.13 6.30 -3.12
N ILE A 105 24.45 5.62 -4.21
CA ILE A 105 24.86 6.25 -5.48
C ILE A 105 23.68 6.99 -6.12
N ARG A 106 22.51 6.34 -6.19
CA ARG A 106 21.27 6.97 -6.71
C ARG A 106 20.83 8.18 -5.88
N ASP A 107 21.02 8.14 -4.56
CA ASP A 107 20.72 9.23 -3.64
C ASP A 107 21.49 10.52 -3.98
N ILE A 108 22.79 10.38 -4.24
CA ILE A 108 23.68 11.47 -4.62
C ILE A 108 23.22 12.09 -5.95
N HIS A 109 22.81 11.24 -6.89
CA HIS A 109 22.28 11.68 -8.20
C HIS A 109 20.92 12.37 -8.08
N ALA A 110 20.10 12.03 -7.09
CA ALA A 110 18.83 12.71 -6.85
C ALA A 110 19.02 14.15 -6.35
N ILE A 111 20.02 14.40 -5.49
CA ILE A 111 20.34 15.76 -5.01
C ILE A 111 20.78 16.66 -6.18
N LYS A 112 21.56 16.14 -7.13
CA LYS A 112 21.96 16.87 -8.35
C LYS A 112 20.76 17.43 -9.12
N ARG A 113 19.73 16.60 -9.35
CA ARG A 113 18.57 16.99 -10.19
C ARG A 113 17.68 18.03 -9.53
N GLN A 114 17.52 17.99 -8.21
CA GLN A 114 16.75 19.02 -7.49
C GLN A 114 17.36 20.41 -7.63
N ILE A 115 18.69 20.49 -7.67
CA ILE A 115 19.40 21.76 -7.84
C ILE A 115 19.15 22.30 -9.26
N ASN A 116 19.18 21.43 -10.27
CA ASN A 116 18.96 21.82 -11.67
C ASN A 116 17.48 22.15 -11.98
N ALA A 117 16.53 21.41 -11.39
CA ALA A 117 15.09 21.57 -11.62
C ALA A 117 14.54 22.92 -11.12
N HIS A 118 15.15 23.50 -10.08
CA HIS A 118 14.71 24.78 -9.52
C HIS A 118 15.17 26.02 -10.31
N HIS A 119 16.10 25.91 -11.28
CA HIS A 119 16.73 27.10 -11.91
C HIS A 119 16.81 27.12 -13.45
N GLY A 120 16.14 26.20 -14.15
CA GLY A 120 15.84 26.32 -15.59
C GLY A 120 17.01 26.04 -16.54
N PHE A 121 16.70 25.44 -17.69
CA PHE A 121 17.63 25.08 -18.77
C PHE A 121 18.09 26.30 -19.61
N GLY A 122 18.39 27.44 -18.98
CA GLY A 122 18.84 28.65 -19.68
C GLY A 122 20.28 28.53 -20.19
N SER A 123 20.57 29.14 -21.35
CA SER A 123 21.94 29.37 -21.82
C SER A 123 22.70 30.31 -20.86
N ILE A 124 24.01 30.11 -20.68
CA ILE A 124 24.86 31.00 -19.86
C ILE A 124 24.91 32.39 -20.52
N GLY A 125 24.09 33.32 -20.03
CA GLY A 125 24.18 34.76 -20.27
C GLY A 125 24.61 35.46 -18.99
N VAL A 126 25.55 36.41 -19.07
CA VAL A 126 26.16 37.06 -17.90
C VAL A 126 25.24 38.10 -17.26
N ALA A 127 24.59 38.94 -18.06
CA ALA A 127 23.59 39.89 -17.58
C ALA A 127 22.43 39.15 -16.90
N GLY A 128 22.14 39.49 -15.64
CA GLY A 128 21.06 38.85 -14.87
C GLY A 128 21.36 37.44 -14.35
N HIS A 129 22.57 36.90 -14.56
CA HIS A 129 22.95 35.57 -14.08
C HIS A 129 23.04 35.50 -12.57
N ASP A 130 22.61 34.39 -11.97
CA ASP A 130 22.83 34.11 -10.55
C ASP A 130 24.16 33.39 -10.35
N LEU A 131 25.15 34.05 -9.74
CA LEU A 131 26.49 33.51 -9.56
C LEU A 131 26.55 32.31 -8.60
N LYS A 132 25.51 32.08 -7.81
CA LYS A 132 25.48 31.03 -6.80
C LYS A 132 24.70 29.82 -7.26
N VAL A 133 23.48 30.02 -7.73
CA VAL A 133 22.56 28.93 -8.10
C VAL A 133 22.38 28.75 -9.60
N GLY A 134 22.89 29.68 -10.41
CA GLY A 134 22.95 29.54 -11.86
C GLY A 134 23.95 28.47 -12.31
N ARG A 135 23.82 28.06 -13.57
CA ARG A 135 24.66 27.05 -14.20
C ARG A 135 26.13 27.46 -14.20
N GLY A 136 27.01 26.59 -13.71
CA GLY A 136 28.43 26.91 -13.50
C GLY A 136 28.70 27.78 -12.26
N GLY A 137 27.69 28.00 -11.41
CA GLY A 137 27.79 28.85 -10.22
C GLY A 137 28.50 28.21 -9.03
N ILE A 138 28.62 28.99 -7.95
CA ILE A 138 29.30 28.59 -6.70
C ILE A 138 28.76 27.26 -6.16
N ARG A 139 27.44 27.04 -6.22
CA ARG A 139 26.80 25.85 -5.67
C ARG A 139 27.24 24.57 -6.38
N GLU A 140 27.50 24.60 -7.69
CA GLU A 140 28.00 23.43 -8.42
C GLU A 140 29.40 23.04 -7.94
N ILE A 141 30.29 24.00 -7.66
CA ILE A 141 31.62 23.73 -7.10
C ILE A 141 31.52 23.15 -5.69
N GLU A 142 30.67 23.74 -4.83
CA GLU A 142 30.44 23.22 -3.48
C GLU A 142 29.91 21.78 -3.53
N PHE A 143 28.99 21.52 -4.46
CA PHE A 143 28.36 20.22 -4.60
C PHE A 143 29.28 19.17 -5.23
N PHE A 144 30.14 19.56 -6.17
CA PHE A 144 31.20 18.72 -6.72
C PHE A 144 32.07 18.17 -5.59
N ALA A 145 32.57 19.05 -4.73
CA ALA A 145 33.37 18.65 -3.57
C ALA A 145 32.55 17.77 -2.61
N GLN A 146 31.35 18.21 -2.21
CA GLN A 146 30.50 17.48 -1.25
C GLN A 146 30.09 16.08 -1.74
N THR A 147 29.83 15.92 -3.03
CA THR A 147 29.51 14.62 -3.64
C THR A 147 30.65 13.64 -3.42
N GLN A 148 31.88 14.07 -3.73
CA GLN A 148 33.08 13.25 -3.50
C GLN A 148 33.27 12.95 -2.00
N GLN A 149 32.98 13.90 -1.11
CA GLN A 149 33.03 13.67 0.33
C GLN A 149 32.00 12.63 0.79
N LEU A 150 30.78 12.63 0.26
CA LEU A 150 29.76 11.65 0.61
C LEU A 150 30.13 10.24 0.13
N ILE A 151 30.78 10.13 -1.03
CA ILE A 151 31.27 8.86 -1.59
C ILE A 151 32.48 8.35 -0.78
N LEU A 152 33.50 9.19 -0.61
CA LEU A 152 34.80 8.75 -0.13
C LEU A 152 35.00 8.93 1.38
N GLY A 153 34.29 9.88 2.00
CA GLY A 153 34.47 10.29 3.39
C GLY A 153 34.19 9.18 4.41
N GLY A 154 33.45 8.13 4.03
CA GLY A 154 33.29 6.91 4.81
C GLY A 154 34.63 6.25 5.19
N HIS A 155 35.52 6.12 4.21
CA HIS A 155 36.81 5.43 4.33
C HIS A 155 37.97 6.42 4.47
N HIS A 156 37.86 7.62 3.88
CA HIS A 156 38.90 8.65 3.88
C HIS A 156 38.55 9.78 4.84
N ARG A 157 39.02 9.66 6.09
CA ARG A 157 38.78 10.68 7.14
C ARG A 157 39.31 12.07 6.77
N ALA A 158 40.38 12.14 5.98
CA ALA A 158 40.96 13.41 5.54
C ALA A 158 39.99 14.25 4.68
N LEU A 159 39.05 13.59 3.98
CA LEU A 159 38.04 14.25 3.17
C LEU A 159 36.84 14.76 3.97
N ARG A 160 36.80 14.61 5.31
CA ARG A 160 35.68 15.07 6.15
C ARG A 160 35.78 16.57 6.51
N GLY A 161 36.60 17.32 5.79
CA GLY A 161 36.78 18.76 5.98
C GLY A 161 35.51 19.56 5.66
N ARG A 162 35.37 20.75 6.26
CA ARG A 162 34.19 21.62 6.06
C ARG A 162 34.38 22.65 4.94
N ARG A 163 35.63 22.90 4.54
CA ARG A 163 36.03 23.94 3.58
C ARG A 163 36.14 23.35 2.19
N THR A 164 35.45 23.96 1.22
CA THR A 164 35.41 23.48 -0.17
C THR A 164 36.79 23.46 -0.81
N LEU A 165 37.59 24.51 -0.65
CA LEU A 165 38.92 24.61 -1.25
C LEU A 165 39.88 23.54 -0.69
N ASP A 166 39.97 23.41 0.64
CA ASP A 166 40.76 22.37 1.30
C ASP A 166 40.35 20.96 0.83
N THR A 167 39.07 20.76 0.52
CA THR A 167 38.56 19.48 0.01
C THR A 167 39.01 19.23 -1.43
N LEU A 168 38.96 20.23 -2.31
CA LEU A 168 39.44 20.11 -3.69
C LEU A 168 40.94 19.81 -3.73
N GLU A 169 41.72 20.50 -2.90
CA GLU A 169 43.15 20.24 -2.73
C GLU A 169 43.40 18.79 -2.28
N ARG A 170 42.70 18.33 -1.25
CA ARG A 170 42.83 16.96 -0.75
C ARG A 170 42.44 15.89 -1.78
N LEU A 171 41.39 16.15 -2.56
CA LEU A 171 40.97 15.25 -3.63
C LEU A 171 42.05 15.11 -4.72
N ALA A 172 42.78 16.19 -5.02
CA ALA A 172 43.90 16.14 -5.96
C ALA A 172 45.15 15.47 -5.36
N GLU A 173 45.49 15.76 -4.10
CA GLU A 173 46.59 15.09 -3.38
C GLU A 173 46.41 13.56 -3.36
N ASP A 174 45.18 13.12 -3.08
CA ASP A 174 44.80 11.71 -3.03
C ASP A 174 44.49 11.11 -4.43
N LYS A 175 44.65 11.89 -5.51
CA LYS A 175 44.46 11.51 -6.92
C LYS A 175 43.04 11.05 -7.31
N TRP A 176 42.02 11.52 -6.58
CA TRP A 176 40.61 11.31 -6.94
C TRP A 176 40.13 12.24 -8.05
N ILE A 177 40.77 13.40 -8.18
CA ILE A 177 40.65 14.31 -9.32
C ILE A 177 42.06 14.68 -9.78
N ASP A 178 42.21 15.08 -11.03
CA ASP A 178 43.48 15.59 -11.52
C ASP A 178 43.77 16.99 -10.96
N ALA A 179 45.05 17.35 -10.94
CA ALA A 179 45.52 18.62 -10.38
C ALA A 179 45.03 19.85 -11.17
N GLU A 180 44.75 19.69 -12.46
CA GLU A 180 44.21 20.76 -13.30
C GLU A 180 42.76 21.05 -12.92
N THR A 181 41.92 20.03 -12.76
CA THR A 181 40.53 20.15 -12.28
C THR A 181 40.45 20.86 -10.93
N ALA A 182 41.28 20.46 -9.96
CA ALA A 182 41.30 21.09 -8.64
C ALA A 182 41.68 22.57 -8.71
N LYS A 183 42.68 22.91 -9.55
CA LYS A 183 43.14 24.28 -9.76
C LYS A 183 42.05 25.12 -10.43
N GLU A 184 41.48 24.63 -11.54
CA GLU A 184 40.44 25.34 -12.29
C GLU A 184 39.20 25.62 -11.45
N LEU A 185 38.74 24.63 -10.66
CA LEU A 185 37.60 24.81 -9.74
C LEU A 185 37.94 25.75 -8.57
N THR A 186 39.17 25.72 -8.06
CA THR A 186 39.62 26.64 -7.01
C THR A 186 39.64 28.08 -7.51
N ASP A 187 40.24 28.32 -8.68
CA ASP A 187 40.30 29.64 -9.31
C ASP A 187 38.90 30.17 -9.62
N ALA A 188 38.02 29.31 -10.16
CA ALA A 188 36.63 29.64 -10.41
C ALA A 188 35.89 30.02 -9.12
N TYR A 189 36.05 29.23 -8.05
CA TYR A 189 35.41 29.50 -6.76
C TYR A 189 35.84 30.84 -6.18
N ILE A 190 37.14 31.17 -6.22
CA ILE A 190 37.66 32.44 -5.71
C ILE A 190 37.10 33.62 -6.51
N VAL A 191 37.05 33.52 -7.84
CA VAL A 191 36.48 34.57 -8.71
C VAL A 191 35.00 34.76 -8.40
N LEU A 192 34.20 33.70 -8.41
CA LEU A 192 32.75 33.79 -8.19
C LEU A 192 32.41 34.33 -6.80
N ARG A 193 33.10 33.87 -5.75
CA ARG A 193 32.93 34.40 -4.39
C ARG A 193 33.32 35.87 -4.28
N SER A 194 34.38 36.29 -4.97
CA SER A 194 34.80 37.69 -5.00
C SER A 194 33.76 38.58 -5.68
N LEU A 195 33.16 38.12 -6.77
CA LEU A 195 32.08 38.82 -7.46
C LEU A 195 30.79 38.85 -6.61
N GLU A 196 30.40 37.74 -5.99
CA GLU A 196 29.25 37.66 -5.08
C GLU A 196 29.41 38.66 -3.91
N HIS A 197 30.58 38.69 -3.27
CA HIS A 197 30.83 39.64 -2.17
C HIS A 197 30.76 41.09 -2.64
N ARG A 198 31.31 41.42 -3.82
CA ARG A 198 31.20 42.76 -4.40
C ARG A 198 29.76 43.15 -4.74
N LEU A 199 28.96 42.22 -5.26
CA LEU A 199 27.53 42.46 -5.50
C LEU A 199 26.80 42.78 -4.21
N GLN A 200 27.10 42.05 -3.14
CA GLN A 200 26.50 42.27 -1.81
C GLN A 200 26.93 43.61 -1.21
N MET A 201 28.19 44.03 -1.41
CA MET A 201 28.68 45.36 -1.01
C MET A 201 27.95 46.49 -1.74
N VAL A 202 27.74 46.36 -3.06
CA VAL A 202 27.06 47.39 -3.87
C VAL A 202 25.58 47.47 -3.53
N ALA A 203 24.92 46.34 -3.29
CA ALA A 203 23.48 46.29 -3.05
C ALA A 203 23.09 46.38 -1.56
N ASP A 204 24.07 46.36 -0.65
CA ASP A 204 23.91 46.28 0.81
C ASP A 204 22.87 45.24 1.25
N ARG A 205 22.84 44.10 0.54
CA ARG A 205 21.89 43.01 0.76
C ARG A 205 22.44 41.70 0.23
N GLN A 206 21.89 40.59 0.71
CA GLN A 206 22.16 39.25 0.15
C GLN A 206 21.56 39.13 -1.26
N THR A 207 22.34 39.52 -2.26
CA THR A 207 22.06 39.28 -3.67
C THR A 207 23.16 38.40 -4.27
N GLN A 208 22.77 37.50 -5.16
CA GLN A 208 23.68 36.65 -5.95
C GLN A 208 23.53 36.90 -7.45
N GLN A 209 22.52 37.70 -7.83
CA GLN A 209 22.20 38.00 -9.21
C GLN A 209 23.01 39.19 -9.72
N LEU A 210 23.66 39.01 -10.87
CA LEU A 210 24.31 40.09 -11.61
C LEU A 210 23.26 41.09 -12.13
N PRO A 211 23.62 42.38 -12.30
CA PRO A 211 22.69 43.35 -12.87
C PRO A 211 22.24 42.94 -14.28
N GLY A 212 20.92 43.00 -14.52
CA GLY A 212 20.36 42.69 -15.84
C GLY A 212 20.38 43.86 -16.83
N ARG A 213 20.52 45.09 -16.33
CA ARG A 213 20.61 46.29 -17.18
C ARG A 213 22.06 46.59 -17.52
N GLU A 214 22.33 46.79 -18.80
CA GLU A 214 23.66 47.05 -19.37
C GLU A 214 24.43 48.16 -18.62
N ARG A 215 23.78 49.30 -18.33
CA ARG A 215 24.40 50.40 -17.58
C ARG A 215 24.80 50.02 -16.15
N GLU A 216 24.00 49.20 -15.47
CA GLU A 216 24.28 48.75 -14.11
C GLU A 216 25.39 47.69 -14.11
N LEU A 217 25.39 46.81 -15.12
CA LEU A 217 26.43 45.81 -15.36
C LEU A 217 27.79 46.49 -15.64
N ALA A 218 27.82 47.55 -16.46
CA ALA A 218 29.02 48.33 -16.73
C ALA A 218 29.62 48.98 -15.49
N ARG A 219 28.78 49.56 -14.63
CA ARG A 219 29.22 50.11 -13.35
C ARG A 219 29.78 49.03 -12.43
N PHE A 220 29.14 47.87 -12.39
CA PHE A 220 29.60 46.75 -11.59
C PHE A 220 30.92 46.17 -12.11
N ALA A 221 31.07 45.99 -13.42
CA ALA A 221 32.30 45.50 -14.06
C ALA A 221 33.50 46.38 -13.71
N ARG A 222 33.34 47.72 -13.79
CA ARG A 222 34.36 48.69 -13.36
C ARG A 222 34.71 48.55 -11.88
N PHE A 223 33.70 48.42 -11.00
CA PHE A 223 33.93 48.18 -9.57
C PHE A 223 34.62 46.84 -9.28
N ALA A 224 34.36 45.82 -10.11
CA ALA A 224 35.02 44.52 -10.04
C ALA A 224 36.46 44.52 -10.57
N GLY A 225 36.93 45.64 -11.13
CA GLY A 225 38.32 45.85 -11.57
C GLY A 225 38.58 45.59 -13.05
N PHE A 226 37.54 45.52 -13.89
CA PHE A 226 37.66 45.26 -15.33
C PHE A 226 37.71 46.55 -16.14
N GLU A 227 38.41 46.53 -17.28
CA GLU A 227 38.55 47.70 -18.16
C GLU A 227 37.37 47.89 -19.11
N SER A 228 36.57 46.85 -19.33
CA SER A 228 35.38 46.89 -20.19
C SER A 228 34.32 45.89 -19.74
N VAL A 229 33.08 46.05 -20.22
CA VAL A 229 32.01 45.07 -19.95
C VAL A 229 32.29 43.78 -20.69
N GLU A 230 32.80 43.88 -21.90
CA GLU A 230 33.13 42.75 -22.77
C GLU A 230 34.20 41.86 -22.13
N GLU A 231 35.23 42.44 -21.51
CA GLU A 231 36.25 41.71 -20.76
C GLU A 231 35.64 40.99 -19.53
N PHE A 232 34.77 41.70 -18.79
CA PHE A 232 34.06 41.14 -17.65
C PHE A 232 33.18 39.95 -18.05
N GLU A 233 32.36 40.12 -19.09
CA GLU A 233 31.47 39.08 -19.59
C GLU A 233 32.24 37.87 -20.09
N THR A 234 33.34 38.10 -20.83
CA THR A 234 34.22 37.02 -21.30
C THR A 234 34.82 36.25 -20.14
N ARG A 235 35.33 36.95 -19.12
CA ARG A 235 35.93 36.30 -17.93
C ARG A 235 34.90 35.50 -17.15
N VAL A 236 33.72 36.08 -16.87
CA VAL A 236 32.65 35.41 -16.13
C VAL A 236 32.11 34.21 -16.90
N SER A 237 31.83 34.37 -18.20
CA SER A 237 31.35 33.28 -19.05
C SER A 237 32.34 32.12 -19.11
N THR A 238 33.64 32.41 -19.21
CA THR A 238 34.70 31.40 -19.16
C THR A 238 34.68 30.63 -17.85
N VAL A 239 34.61 31.34 -16.71
CA VAL A 239 34.56 30.72 -15.38
C VAL A 239 33.34 29.83 -15.23
N LEU A 240 32.14 30.30 -15.61
CA LEU A 240 30.90 29.53 -15.52
C LEU A 240 30.97 28.27 -16.39
N ARG A 241 31.46 28.37 -17.63
CA ARG A 241 31.62 27.21 -18.53
C ARG A 241 32.65 26.21 -18.02
N THR A 242 33.74 26.66 -17.40
CA THR A 242 34.73 25.77 -16.78
C THR A 242 34.12 24.95 -15.66
N VAL A 243 33.34 25.57 -14.78
CA VAL A 243 32.63 24.87 -13.69
C VAL A 243 31.62 23.88 -14.27
N GLU A 244 30.81 24.33 -15.23
CA GLU A 244 29.81 23.50 -15.90
C GLU A 244 30.45 22.24 -16.52
N ARG A 245 31.57 22.39 -17.23
CA ARG A 245 32.29 21.27 -17.86
C ARG A 245 32.71 20.23 -16.83
N HIS A 246 33.41 20.65 -15.77
CA HIS A 246 33.87 19.73 -14.71
C HIS A 246 32.72 19.08 -13.97
N TYR A 247 31.67 19.85 -13.70
CA TYR A 247 30.46 19.34 -13.08
C TYR A 247 29.74 18.33 -13.99
N GLY A 248 29.76 18.51 -15.31
CA GLY A 248 29.22 17.58 -16.30
C GLY A 248 29.93 16.21 -16.27
N VAL A 249 31.26 16.23 -16.40
CA VAL A 249 32.12 15.03 -16.48
C VAL A 249 31.96 14.11 -15.27
N LEU A 250 31.74 14.66 -14.07
CA LEU A 250 31.53 13.88 -12.84
C LEU A 250 30.38 12.87 -12.95
N PHE A 251 29.46 13.04 -13.91
CA PHE A 251 28.24 12.25 -14.02
C PHE A 251 27.92 11.75 -15.44
N GLU A 252 28.85 11.84 -16.40
CA GLU A 252 28.65 11.38 -17.79
C GLU A 252 28.72 9.85 -17.93
N SER A 253 29.38 9.13 -17.02
CA SER A 253 29.66 7.69 -17.12
C SER A 253 28.45 6.75 -16.93
N GLU A 254 27.27 7.25 -16.59
CA GLU A 254 26.05 6.43 -16.40
C GLU A 254 24.87 6.85 -17.29
N ALA A 255 25.08 7.70 -18.29
CA ALA A 255 24.05 7.99 -19.29
C ALA A 255 23.51 6.70 -19.96
N ASP A 256 24.31 5.63 -20.00
CA ASP A 256 23.94 4.31 -20.55
C ASP A 256 23.10 3.43 -19.60
N LEU A 257 23.02 3.73 -18.30
CA LEU A 257 22.22 2.95 -17.33
C LEU A 257 20.79 3.51 -17.16
N ALA A 258 20.47 4.64 -17.79
CA ALA A 258 19.23 5.38 -17.61
C ALA A 258 18.40 5.53 -18.89
N ALA A 259 18.23 4.44 -19.64
CA ALA A 259 17.23 4.36 -20.71
C ALA A 259 15.76 4.37 -20.20
N GLY A 260 15.53 4.50 -18.89
CA GLY A 260 14.21 4.62 -18.27
C GLY A 260 13.89 6.04 -17.84
N ARG A 261 12.67 6.51 -18.16
CA ARG A 261 12.08 7.79 -17.75
C ARG A 261 12.44 8.14 -16.30
N GLN A 262 13.14 9.26 -16.11
CA GLN A 262 13.85 9.59 -14.88
C GLN A 262 12.91 10.19 -13.80
N LEU A 263 12.34 9.34 -12.95
CA LEU A 263 11.46 9.74 -11.84
C LEU A 263 12.25 10.14 -10.57
N VAL A 264 11.87 11.25 -9.92
CA VAL A 264 12.51 11.79 -8.70
C VAL A 264 11.47 12.09 -7.62
N PHE A 265 11.51 11.31 -6.53
CA PHE A 265 10.57 11.45 -5.41
C PHE A 265 11.22 11.88 -4.09
N THR A 266 12.55 11.98 -4.04
CA THR A 266 13.32 12.29 -2.83
C THR A 266 13.47 13.81 -2.68
N GLY A 267 12.66 14.49 -1.86
CA GLY A 267 12.64 15.95 -1.77
C GLY A 267 11.58 16.55 -0.85
N THR A 268 11.61 17.87 -0.64
CA THR A 268 10.52 18.58 0.07
C THR A 268 9.38 19.00 -0.87
N GLY A 269 9.64 19.13 -2.18
CA GLY A 269 8.67 19.53 -3.20
C GLY A 269 8.52 18.51 -4.34
N ASN A 270 7.51 18.73 -5.20
CA ASN A 270 7.33 17.98 -6.44
C ASN A 270 8.38 18.41 -7.47
N ASP A 271 9.06 17.45 -8.10
CA ASP A 271 9.93 17.71 -9.24
C ASP A 271 9.08 17.88 -10.52
N PRO A 272 9.19 18.99 -11.27
CA PRO A 272 8.37 19.23 -12.46
C PRO A 272 8.50 18.14 -13.54
N GLY A 273 9.69 17.60 -13.76
CA GLY A 273 9.92 16.53 -14.75
C GLY A 273 9.26 15.21 -14.35
N THR A 274 9.25 14.91 -13.06
CA THR A 274 8.55 13.75 -12.49
C THR A 274 7.04 13.88 -12.65
N LEU A 275 6.47 15.06 -12.38
CA LEU A 275 5.04 15.30 -12.59
C LEU A 275 4.66 15.12 -14.06
N GLU A 276 5.47 15.64 -14.99
CA GLU A 276 5.22 15.47 -16.42
C GLU A 276 5.29 14.00 -16.83
N THR A 277 6.31 13.27 -16.35
CA THR A 277 6.41 11.82 -16.60
C THR A 277 5.18 11.07 -16.09
N LEU A 278 4.67 11.41 -14.90
CA LEU A 278 3.45 10.79 -14.35
C LEU A 278 2.20 11.13 -15.17
N ARG A 279 2.09 12.36 -15.72
CA ARG A 279 1.01 12.72 -16.67
C ARG A 279 1.10 11.91 -17.95
N GLU A 280 2.29 11.78 -18.52
CA GLU A 280 2.54 10.95 -19.70
C GLU A 280 2.25 9.46 -19.45
N MET A 281 2.32 9.01 -18.20
CA MET A 281 1.93 7.65 -17.80
C MET A 281 0.41 7.48 -17.67
N GLY A 282 -0.35 8.57 -17.63
CA GLY A 282 -1.82 8.56 -17.57
C GLY A 282 -2.42 8.84 -16.20
N PHE A 283 -1.63 9.21 -15.19
CA PHE A 283 -2.16 9.62 -13.88
C PHE A 283 -2.95 10.93 -13.98
N ARG A 284 -4.14 10.98 -13.38
CA ARG A 284 -4.99 12.19 -13.37
C ARG A 284 -4.53 13.21 -12.34
N ASP A 285 -3.96 12.77 -11.23
CA ASP A 285 -3.41 13.61 -10.16
C ASP A 285 -1.94 13.22 -9.84
N PRO A 286 -0.99 13.60 -10.71
CA PRO A 286 0.44 13.38 -10.52
C PRO A 286 0.99 13.89 -9.19
N GLU A 287 0.45 15.00 -8.70
CA GLU A 287 0.89 15.66 -7.48
C GLU A 287 0.59 14.80 -6.25
N THR A 288 -0.62 14.22 -6.18
CA THR A 288 -0.98 13.28 -5.12
C THR A 288 -0.11 12.01 -5.19
N VAL A 289 0.08 11.43 -6.38
CA VAL A 289 0.92 10.24 -6.58
C VAL A 289 2.36 10.49 -6.12
N ALA A 290 2.96 11.60 -6.55
CA ALA A 290 4.31 12.00 -6.16
C ALA A 290 4.44 12.27 -4.66
N SER A 291 3.37 12.76 -4.01
CA SER A 291 3.35 12.96 -2.56
C SER A 291 3.28 11.63 -1.80
N THR A 292 2.48 10.67 -2.28
CA THR A 292 2.32 9.34 -1.67
C THR A 292 3.61 8.53 -1.75
N ILE A 293 4.23 8.45 -2.93
CA ILE A 293 5.51 7.75 -3.12
C ILE A 293 6.60 8.35 -2.23
N ARG A 294 6.60 9.68 -2.09
CA ARG A 294 7.53 10.36 -1.20
C ARG A 294 7.27 10.09 0.27
N ASN A 295 6.02 9.98 0.70
CA ASN A 295 5.68 9.55 2.06
C ASN A 295 6.23 8.16 2.35
N TRP A 296 6.20 7.25 1.37
CA TRP A 296 6.83 5.94 1.50
C TRP A 296 8.35 6.05 1.60
N HIS A 297 9.00 6.85 0.76
CA HIS A 297 10.45 7.07 0.83
C HIS A 297 10.90 7.83 2.09
N HIS A 298 10.02 8.59 2.75
CA HIS A 298 10.31 9.23 4.03
C HIS A 298 10.06 8.31 5.23
N GLY A 299 9.51 7.11 5.02
CA GLY A 299 9.26 6.15 6.09
C GLY A 299 8.03 6.47 6.93
N HIS A 300 7.09 7.27 6.41
CA HIS A 300 5.90 7.70 7.15
C HIS A 300 4.90 6.56 7.41
N ILE A 301 4.95 5.50 6.60
CA ILE A 301 4.13 4.29 6.80
C ILE A 301 4.93 3.17 7.44
N ARG A 302 4.24 2.31 8.21
CA ARG A 302 4.86 1.26 9.03
C ARG A 302 5.78 0.34 8.22
N ALA A 303 5.35 -0.06 7.03
CA ALA A 303 6.11 -0.92 6.11
C ALA A 303 7.47 -0.33 5.69
N THR A 304 7.59 1.01 5.69
CA THR A 304 8.73 1.76 5.16
C THR A 304 9.63 2.38 6.24
N ARG A 305 9.43 2.06 7.52
CA ARG A 305 10.19 2.68 8.63
C ARG A 305 11.69 2.36 8.61
N SER A 306 12.07 1.19 8.09
CA SER A 306 13.47 0.80 8.01
C SER A 306 14.13 1.38 6.76
N THR A 307 15.41 1.77 6.88
CA THR A 307 16.21 2.23 5.74
C THR A 307 16.22 1.18 4.62
N ARG A 308 16.36 -0.11 4.97
CA ARG A 308 16.34 -1.21 4.01
C ARG A 308 15.03 -1.30 3.22
N ALA A 309 13.87 -1.14 3.88
CA ALA A 309 12.59 -1.16 3.19
C ALA A 309 12.47 -0.01 2.19
N ARG A 310 12.96 1.19 2.55
CA ARG A 310 12.96 2.35 1.66
C ARG A 310 13.86 2.15 0.45
N GLU A 311 15.07 1.61 0.65
CA GLU A 311 15.99 1.28 -0.44
C GLU A 311 15.33 0.34 -1.46
N LEU A 312 14.77 -0.77 -0.97
CA LEU A 312 14.08 -1.76 -1.81
C LEU A 312 12.88 -1.14 -2.54
N LEU A 313 12.08 -0.34 -1.85
CA LEU A 313 10.94 0.32 -2.48
C LEU A 313 11.39 1.31 -3.56
N THR A 314 12.42 2.13 -3.31
CA THR A 314 13.01 3.04 -4.31
C THR A 314 13.57 2.32 -5.52
N GLU A 315 14.08 1.09 -5.33
CA GLU A 315 14.50 0.20 -6.41
C GLU A 315 13.30 -0.28 -7.24
N LEU A 316 12.19 -0.64 -6.58
CA LEU A 316 10.99 -1.21 -7.21
C LEU A 316 10.06 -0.17 -7.85
N THR A 317 10.05 1.09 -7.38
CA THR A 317 9.11 2.14 -7.82
C THR A 317 9.00 2.29 -9.35
N PRO A 318 10.09 2.33 -10.14
CA PRO A 318 9.99 2.48 -11.60
C PRO A 318 9.27 1.29 -12.25
N SER A 319 9.62 0.07 -11.86
CA SER A 319 8.99 -1.15 -12.38
C SER A 319 7.53 -1.25 -11.96
N MET A 320 7.21 -0.82 -10.74
CA MET A 320 5.84 -0.77 -10.22
C MET A 320 4.98 0.19 -11.06
N LEU A 321 5.44 1.42 -11.28
CA LEU A 321 4.71 2.40 -12.08
C LEU A 321 4.56 1.96 -13.53
N SER A 322 5.60 1.34 -14.12
CA SER A 322 5.52 0.77 -15.47
C SER A 322 4.52 -0.40 -15.58
N ALA A 323 4.39 -1.23 -14.54
CA ALA A 323 3.38 -2.29 -14.49
C ALA A 323 1.97 -1.73 -14.32
N MET A 324 1.80 -0.69 -13.49
CA MET A 324 0.52 0.00 -13.30
C MET A 324 0.06 0.74 -14.56
N GLN A 325 0.98 1.26 -15.37
CA GLN A 325 0.65 1.94 -16.64
C GLN A 325 -0.11 1.03 -17.62
N ARG A 326 0.03 -0.29 -17.51
CA ARG A 326 -0.70 -1.26 -18.35
C ARG A 326 -2.12 -1.54 -17.87
N GLN A 327 -2.50 -1.03 -16.71
CA GLN A 327 -3.81 -1.28 -16.11
C GLN A 327 -4.88 -0.35 -16.71
N PRO A 328 -6.15 -0.79 -16.78
CA PRO A 328 -7.25 0.02 -17.32
C PRO A 328 -7.46 1.34 -16.55
N ASP A 329 -7.31 1.30 -15.22
CA ASP A 329 -7.38 2.47 -14.34
C ASP A 329 -6.11 2.51 -13.47
N ILE A 330 -5.14 3.30 -13.91
CA ILE A 330 -3.84 3.46 -13.25
C ILE A 330 -3.97 4.13 -11.86
N ASP A 331 -4.90 5.08 -11.71
CA ASP A 331 -5.11 5.81 -10.46
C ASP A 331 -5.68 4.88 -9.38
N GLU A 332 -6.70 4.08 -9.71
CA GLU A 332 -7.28 3.12 -8.78
C GLU A 332 -6.30 1.99 -8.43
N ALA A 333 -5.54 1.49 -9.41
CA ALA A 333 -4.49 0.49 -9.17
C ALA A 333 -3.42 1.02 -8.19
N PHE A 334 -2.98 2.26 -8.37
CA PHE A 334 -2.03 2.91 -7.47
C PHE A 334 -2.62 3.12 -6.06
N ARG A 335 -3.88 3.55 -5.96
CA ARG A 335 -4.57 3.76 -4.68
C ARG A 335 -4.74 2.45 -3.90
N LEU A 336 -5.08 1.35 -4.57
CA LEU A 336 -5.21 0.03 -3.94
C LEU A 336 -3.84 -0.53 -3.52
N PHE A 337 -2.80 -0.30 -4.32
CA PHE A 337 -1.43 -0.65 -3.96
C PHE A 337 -0.95 0.14 -2.73
N ASP A 338 -1.21 1.45 -2.66
CA ASP A 338 -0.93 2.26 -1.48
C ASP A 338 -1.64 1.72 -0.23
N LEU A 339 -2.93 1.38 -0.35
CA LEU A 339 -3.69 0.80 0.75
C LEU A 339 -3.08 -0.53 1.23
N PHE A 340 -2.68 -1.39 0.31
CA PHE A 340 -2.00 -2.65 0.62
C PHE A 340 -0.68 -2.40 1.36
N VAL A 341 0.22 -1.58 0.80
CA VAL A 341 1.53 -1.31 1.42
C VAL A 341 1.39 -0.62 2.77
N SER A 342 0.44 0.30 2.91
CA SER A 342 0.16 1.03 4.16
C SER A 342 -0.33 0.13 5.30
N ARG A 343 -0.94 -1.02 4.98
CA ARG A 343 -1.44 -1.97 5.98
C ARG A 343 -0.45 -3.06 6.38
N LEU A 344 0.66 -3.20 5.65
CA LEU A 344 1.68 -4.19 5.98
C LEU A 344 2.34 -3.88 7.33
N PRO A 345 2.55 -4.89 8.19
CA PRO A 345 3.25 -4.72 9.45
C PRO A 345 4.74 -4.38 9.26
N ALA A 346 5.35 -4.87 8.17
CA ALA A 346 6.73 -4.59 7.76
C ALA A 346 6.90 -4.79 6.24
N GLY A 347 7.75 -3.98 5.58
CA GLY A 347 7.94 -4.03 4.13
C GLY A 347 9.15 -4.82 3.64
N VAL A 348 10.19 -5.03 4.46
CA VAL A 348 11.46 -5.66 4.03
C VAL A 348 11.24 -7.06 3.45
N GLN A 349 10.45 -7.89 4.16
CA GLN A 349 9.77 -9.12 3.71
C GLN A 349 9.41 -9.07 2.23
N LEU A 350 8.28 -8.40 2.02
CA LEU A 350 7.61 -8.28 0.75
C LEU A 350 8.52 -7.71 -0.34
N PHE A 351 9.16 -6.57 -0.08
CA PHE A 351 9.95 -5.90 -1.12
C PHE A 351 11.17 -6.72 -1.54
N SER A 352 11.78 -7.47 -0.62
CA SER A 352 12.87 -8.40 -0.97
C SER A 352 12.38 -9.53 -1.87
N LEU A 353 11.19 -10.07 -1.59
CA LEU A 353 10.57 -11.11 -2.40
C LEU A 353 10.17 -10.61 -3.79
N ILE A 354 9.55 -9.43 -3.88
CA ILE A 354 9.21 -8.80 -5.17
C ILE A 354 10.48 -8.55 -5.99
N ARG A 355 11.56 -8.10 -5.35
CA ARG A 355 12.84 -7.91 -6.03
C ARG A 355 13.45 -9.22 -6.53
N ALA A 356 13.36 -10.29 -5.74
CA ALA A 356 13.83 -11.61 -6.14
C ALA A 356 12.96 -12.24 -7.24
N ASN A 357 11.67 -11.90 -7.27
CA ASN A 357 10.72 -12.41 -8.25
C ASN A 357 9.89 -11.26 -8.89
N PRO A 358 10.41 -10.63 -9.97
CA PRO A 358 9.74 -9.51 -10.63
C PRO A 358 8.34 -9.82 -11.17
N ARG A 359 8.02 -11.09 -11.46
CA ARG A 359 6.68 -11.50 -11.91
C ARG A 359 5.62 -11.24 -10.84
N LEU A 360 5.99 -11.35 -9.56
CA LEU A 360 5.11 -11.05 -8.43
C LEU A 360 4.65 -9.59 -8.44
N LEU A 361 5.52 -8.65 -8.84
CA LEU A 361 5.14 -7.24 -8.95
C LEU A 361 4.05 -7.05 -10.00
N VAL A 362 4.21 -7.69 -11.16
CA VAL A 362 3.25 -7.61 -12.26
C VAL A 362 1.91 -8.18 -11.82
N LEU A 363 1.90 -9.37 -11.21
CA LEU A 363 0.70 -9.99 -10.67
C LEU A 363 0.00 -9.08 -9.64
N LEU A 364 0.74 -8.50 -8.69
CA LEU A 364 0.17 -7.57 -7.73
C LEU A 364 -0.48 -6.37 -8.44
N CYS A 365 0.18 -5.78 -9.43
CA CYS A 365 -0.39 -4.69 -10.22
C CYS A 365 -1.63 -5.12 -11.02
N ASP A 366 -1.65 -6.32 -11.60
CA ASP A 366 -2.81 -6.87 -12.31
C ASP A 366 -3.99 -7.09 -11.34
N ILE A 367 -3.74 -7.60 -10.14
CA ILE A 367 -4.77 -7.70 -9.09
C ILE A 367 -5.33 -6.32 -8.74
N MET A 368 -4.45 -5.33 -8.51
CA MET A 368 -4.88 -3.97 -8.15
C MET A 368 -5.67 -3.27 -9.27
N GLY A 369 -5.30 -3.48 -10.53
CA GLY A 369 -5.91 -2.80 -11.67
C GLY A 369 -7.13 -3.50 -12.28
N ALA A 370 -7.13 -4.83 -12.31
CA ALA A 370 -8.17 -5.62 -12.98
C ALA A 370 -9.21 -6.23 -12.02
N ALA A 371 -8.86 -6.41 -10.72
CA ALA A 371 -9.74 -7.10 -9.76
C ALA A 371 -9.92 -6.32 -8.44
N PRO A 372 -10.73 -5.24 -8.42
CA PRO A 372 -10.87 -4.37 -7.24
C PRO A 372 -11.34 -5.07 -5.96
N ARG A 373 -12.08 -6.17 -6.07
CA ARG A 373 -12.51 -6.98 -4.92
C ARG A 373 -11.34 -7.79 -4.35
N LEU A 374 -10.58 -8.49 -5.19
CA LEU A 374 -9.40 -9.25 -4.77
C LEU A 374 -8.32 -8.33 -4.20
N ALA A 375 -8.09 -7.18 -4.85
CA ALA A 375 -7.19 -6.14 -4.36
C ALA A 375 -7.55 -5.66 -2.94
N ARG A 376 -8.84 -5.37 -2.70
CA ARG A 376 -9.32 -4.98 -1.37
C ARG A 376 -9.20 -6.12 -0.36
N HIS A 377 -9.43 -7.36 -0.76
CA HIS A 377 -9.28 -8.51 0.13
C HIS A 377 -7.82 -8.66 0.57
N LEU A 378 -6.87 -8.67 -0.38
CA LEU A 378 -5.42 -8.69 -0.14
C LEU A 378 -4.94 -7.50 0.69
N ALA A 379 -5.48 -6.30 0.45
CA ALA A 379 -5.11 -5.12 1.23
C ALA A 379 -5.64 -5.19 2.68
N ASN A 380 -6.81 -5.80 2.90
CA ASN A 380 -7.41 -5.90 4.23
C ASN A 380 -6.87 -7.06 5.05
N ASP A 381 -6.44 -8.14 4.41
CA ASP A 381 -5.91 -9.33 5.04
C ASP A 381 -4.53 -9.67 4.45
N THR A 382 -3.49 -9.33 5.22
CA THR A 382 -2.11 -9.56 4.81
C THR A 382 -1.70 -11.02 4.86
N SER A 383 -2.47 -11.90 5.52
CA SER A 383 -2.18 -13.35 5.54
C SER A 383 -2.39 -13.99 4.17
N LEU A 384 -3.26 -13.42 3.33
CA LEU A 384 -3.47 -13.85 1.95
C LEU A 384 -2.20 -13.69 1.10
N PHE A 385 -1.35 -12.73 1.43
CA PHE A 385 -0.05 -12.60 0.77
C PHE A 385 0.84 -13.81 1.09
N GLU A 386 0.85 -14.27 2.35
CA GLU A 386 1.59 -15.47 2.74
C GLU A 386 1.05 -16.71 2.02
N ALA A 387 -0.28 -16.83 1.89
CA ALA A 387 -0.91 -17.89 1.10
C ALA A 387 -0.45 -17.87 -0.37
N MET A 388 -0.33 -16.69 -0.98
CA MET A 388 0.16 -16.53 -2.36
C MET A 388 1.63 -16.93 -2.55
N LEU A 389 2.42 -16.96 -1.47
CA LEU A 389 3.82 -17.42 -1.51
C LEU A 389 3.95 -18.94 -1.37
N ALA A 390 2.87 -19.66 -1.09
CA ALA A 390 2.91 -21.10 -0.99
C ALA A 390 3.34 -21.72 -2.33
N PRO A 391 4.23 -22.74 -2.34
CA PRO A 391 4.71 -23.35 -3.59
C PRO A 391 3.60 -23.88 -4.49
N ASP A 392 2.54 -24.42 -3.89
CA ASP A 392 1.35 -24.98 -4.53
C ASP A 392 0.35 -23.92 -4.98
N PHE A 393 0.56 -22.63 -4.66
CA PHE A 393 -0.45 -21.61 -4.90
C PHE A 393 -0.83 -21.47 -6.38
N PHE A 394 0.13 -21.63 -7.30
CA PHE A 394 -0.11 -21.53 -8.76
C PHE A 394 -0.25 -22.90 -9.45
N GLU A 395 -0.32 -23.99 -8.69
CA GLU A 395 -0.68 -25.31 -9.22
C GLU A 395 -2.19 -25.38 -9.49
N GLY A 396 -2.71 -26.54 -9.89
CA GLY A 396 -4.16 -26.70 -10.10
C GLY A 396 -4.96 -26.45 -8.82
N LEU A 397 -6.23 -26.05 -8.96
CA LEU A 397 -7.11 -25.98 -7.80
C LEU A 397 -7.30 -27.38 -7.20
N PRO A 398 -7.16 -27.54 -5.88
CA PRO A 398 -7.23 -28.84 -5.22
C PRO A 398 -8.62 -29.46 -5.34
N GLU A 399 -8.67 -30.79 -5.41
CA GLU A 399 -9.92 -31.53 -5.44
C GLU A 399 -10.62 -31.52 -4.07
N SER A 400 -11.90 -31.93 -4.05
CA SER A 400 -12.68 -31.90 -2.81
C SER A 400 -12.10 -32.74 -1.67
N SER A 401 -11.48 -33.89 -1.97
CA SER A 401 -10.82 -34.72 -0.97
C SER A 401 -9.60 -34.04 -0.36
N GLU A 402 -8.80 -33.37 -1.19
CA GLU A 402 -7.58 -32.67 -0.78
C GLU A 402 -7.92 -31.47 0.11
N LEU A 403 -8.94 -30.69 -0.26
CA LEU A 403 -9.45 -29.57 0.56
C LEU A 403 -9.93 -30.04 1.94
N ARG A 404 -10.61 -31.18 2.01
CA ARG A 404 -11.09 -31.78 3.27
C ARG A 404 -9.92 -32.26 4.14
N GLU A 405 -8.97 -32.95 3.55
CA GLU A 405 -7.78 -33.44 4.24
C GLU A 405 -6.92 -32.28 4.77
N GLU A 406 -6.63 -31.30 3.92
CA GLU A 406 -5.89 -30.11 4.29
C GLU A 406 -6.54 -29.37 5.46
N PHE A 407 -7.86 -29.16 5.38
CA PHE A 407 -8.57 -28.47 6.45
C PHE A 407 -8.56 -29.27 7.76
N GLY A 408 -8.75 -30.60 7.67
CA GLY A 408 -8.66 -31.50 8.81
C GLY A 408 -7.30 -31.44 9.52
N ILE A 409 -6.20 -31.37 8.76
CA ILE A 409 -4.85 -31.20 9.31
C ILE A 409 -4.73 -29.87 10.08
N ARG A 410 -5.19 -28.76 9.49
CA ARG A 410 -5.12 -27.43 10.12
C ARG A 410 -5.97 -27.34 11.40
N LEU A 411 -7.08 -28.06 11.47
CA LEU A 411 -7.92 -28.12 12.66
C LEU A 411 -7.26 -28.87 13.82
N GLY A 412 -6.24 -29.71 13.56
CA GLY A 412 -5.48 -30.37 14.62
C GLY A 412 -4.82 -29.41 15.61
N ASP A 413 -4.61 -28.15 15.21
CA ASP A 413 -4.05 -27.09 16.06
C ASP A 413 -5.11 -26.39 16.94
N ALA A 414 -6.40 -26.67 16.73
CA ALA A 414 -7.49 -26.04 17.47
C ALA A 414 -7.60 -26.60 18.89
N ARG A 415 -7.66 -25.72 19.89
CA ARG A 415 -7.85 -26.09 21.31
C ARG A 415 -9.24 -25.71 21.81
N HIS A 416 -9.82 -24.68 21.21
CA HIS A 416 -11.13 -24.15 21.55
C HIS A 416 -11.99 -23.96 20.30
N VAL A 417 -13.30 -23.84 20.47
CA VAL A 417 -14.25 -23.62 19.36
C VAL A 417 -13.93 -22.31 18.63
N GLU A 418 -13.44 -21.29 19.35
CA GLU A 418 -12.97 -20.04 18.78
C GLU A 418 -11.79 -20.24 17.81
N ASP A 419 -10.87 -21.17 18.12
CA ASP A 419 -9.76 -21.50 17.22
C ASP A 419 -10.28 -22.12 15.91
N VAL A 420 -11.29 -23.00 16.00
CA VAL A 420 -11.93 -23.61 14.83
C VAL A 420 -12.55 -22.54 13.92
N LEU A 421 -13.18 -21.53 14.52
CA LEU A 421 -13.78 -20.41 13.79
C LEU A 421 -12.74 -19.55 13.06
N ASP A 422 -11.61 -19.26 13.69
CA ASP A 422 -10.55 -18.42 13.11
C ASP A 422 -9.67 -19.19 12.11
N ILE A 423 -9.38 -20.47 12.37
CA ILE A 423 -8.70 -21.37 11.41
C ILE A 423 -9.57 -21.55 10.16
N GLY A 424 -10.88 -21.79 10.34
CA GLY A 424 -11.84 -21.89 9.25
C GLY A 424 -11.88 -20.65 8.35
N ARG A 425 -11.88 -19.46 8.94
CA ARG A 425 -11.86 -18.19 8.19
C ARG A 425 -10.59 -18.02 7.38
N ARG A 426 -9.42 -18.16 8.01
CA ARG A 426 -8.12 -18.02 7.32
C ARG A 426 -7.96 -19.02 6.18
N TRP A 427 -8.33 -20.29 6.42
CA TRP A 427 -8.27 -21.31 5.38
C TRP A 427 -9.21 -21.00 4.21
N ALA A 428 -10.48 -20.71 4.49
CA ALA A 428 -11.47 -20.43 3.46
C ALA A 428 -11.14 -19.16 2.67
N HIS A 429 -10.75 -18.06 3.33
CA HIS A 429 -10.34 -16.83 2.64
C HIS A 429 -9.11 -17.06 1.77
N GLY A 430 -8.12 -17.81 2.25
CA GLY A 430 -6.94 -18.19 1.46
C GLY A 430 -7.29 -18.98 0.19
N ARG A 431 -8.12 -20.02 0.31
CA ARG A 431 -8.52 -20.85 -0.84
C ARG A 431 -9.49 -20.14 -1.79
N GLN A 432 -10.40 -19.30 -1.28
CA GLN A 432 -11.25 -18.42 -2.10
C GLN A 432 -10.39 -17.40 -2.87
N PHE A 433 -9.37 -16.84 -2.23
CA PHE A 433 -8.43 -15.92 -2.87
C PHE A 433 -7.66 -16.63 -3.98
N GLN A 434 -7.14 -17.84 -3.74
CA GLN A 434 -6.50 -18.65 -4.77
C GLN A 434 -7.41 -18.90 -5.98
N ALA A 435 -8.65 -19.37 -5.75
CA ALA A 435 -9.63 -19.61 -6.81
C ALA A 435 -9.97 -18.34 -7.61
N GLY A 436 -10.02 -17.18 -6.93
CA GLY A 436 -10.21 -15.88 -7.58
C GLY A 436 -9.01 -15.44 -8.43
N ILE A 437 -7.78 -15.66 -7.96
CA ILE A 437 -6.57 -15.36 -8.71
C ILE A 437 -6.41 -16.29 -9.92
N HIS A 438 -6.72 -17.57 -9.77
CA HIS A 438 -6.66 -18.53 -10.88
C HIS A 438 -7.66 -18.19 -11.97
N ALA A 439 -8.88 -17.81 -11.61
CA ALA A 439 -9.87 -17.32 -12.56
C ALA A 439 -9.39 -16.04 -13.27
N LEU A 440 -8.78 -15.10 -12.53
CA LEU A 440 -8.21 -13.87 -13.10
C LEU A 440 -7.08 -14.15 -14.11
N LEU A 441 -6.22 -15.11 -13.81
CA LEU A 441 -5.08 -15.47 -14.65
C LEU A 441 -5.43 -16.48 -15.77
N GLY A 442 -6.67 -16.97 -15.81
CA GLY A 442 -7.10 -18.01 -16.74
C GLY A 442 -6.45 -19.38 -16.46
N LEU A 443 -6.01 -19.63 -15.22
CA LEU A 443 -5.51 -20.93 -14.76
C LEU A 443 -6.64 -21.89 -14.40
N ALA A 444 -7.80 -21.35 -14.03
CA ALA A 444 -9.04 -22.08 -13.81
C ALA A 444 -10.17 -21.41 -14.59
N ASP A 445 -11.07 -22.22 -15.15
CA ASP A 445 -12.30 -21.70 -15.74
C ASP A 445 -13.35 -21.35 -14.67
N GLY A 446 -14.47 -20.77 -15.11
CA GLY A 446 -15.53 -20.36 -14.20
C GLY A 446 -16.17 -21.54 -13.45
N GLU A 447 -16.29 -22.71 -14.09
CA GLU A 447 -16.90 -23.90 -13.50
C GLU A 447 -16.02 -24.46 -12.38
N SER A 448 -14.73 -24.65 -12.64
CA SER A 448 -13.77 -25.15 -11.64
C SER A 448 -13.63 -24.18 -10.46
N SER A 449 -13.64 -22.86 -10.73
CA SER A 449 -13.63 -21.84 -9.69
C SER A 449 -14.89 -21.89 -8.82
N ASN A 450 -16.06 -22.05 -9.46
CA ASN A 450 -17.34 -22.16 -8.76
C ASN A 450 -17.42 -23.42 -7.89
N GLU A 451 -17.00 -24.56 -8.43
CA GLU A 451 -16.96 -25.82 -7.69
C GLU A 451 -16.06 -25.71 -6.46
N THR A 452 -14.87 -25.12 -6.61
CA THR A 452 -13.94 -24.86 -5.49
C THR A 452 -14.58 -24.00 -4.41
N HIS A 453 -15.23 -22.88 -4.77
CA HIS A 453 -15.94 -22.03 -3.82
C HIS A 453 -17.07 -22.78 -3.08
N THR A 454 -17.77 -23.67 -3.79
CA THR A 454 -18.81 -24.51 -3.20
C THR A 454 -18.24 -25.52 -2.22
N VAL A 455 -17.20 -26.24 -2.62
CA VAL A 455 -16.54 -27.22 -1.76
C VAL A 455 -16.00 -26.56 -0.48
N ILE A 456 -15.39 -25.38 -0.58
CA ILE A 456 -14.94 -24.63 0.60
C ILE A 456 -16.10 -24.37 1.57
N ALA A 457 -17.26 -23.93 1.07
CA ALA A 457 -18.44 -23.69 1.91
C ALA A 457 -18.95 -24.99 2.56
N GLU A 458 -19.00 -26.09 1.81
CA GLU A 458 -19.41 -27.40 2.32
C GLU A 458 -18.48 -27.91 3.41
N VAL A 459 -17.17 -27.85 3.20
CA VAL A 459 -16.16 -28.29 4.17
C VAL A 459 -16.29 -27.52 5.48
N ILE A 460 -16.51 -26.21 5.40
CA ILE A 460 -16.78 -25.37 6.58
C ILE A 460 -18.07 -25.81 7.28
N ILE A 461 -19.17 -25.97 6.55
CA ILE A 461 -20.48 -26.32 7.14
C ILE A 461 -20.39 -27.70 7.81
N ASP A 462 -19.83 -28.68 7.11
CA ASP A 462 -19.67 -30.06 7.55
C ASP A 462 -18.79 -30.14 8.82
N THR A 463 -17.74 -29.32 8.90
CA THR A 463 -16.89 -29.22 10.08
C THR A 463 -17.59 -28.54 11.26
N LEU A 464 -18.31 -27.44 11.01
CA LEU A 464 -18.92 -26.65 12.09
C LEU A 464 -20.14 -27.32 12.70
N LEU A 465 -20.82 -28.21 11.95
CA LEU A 465 -22.01 -28.92 12.43
C LEU A 465 -21.73 -29.76 13.69
N PRO A 466 -20.77 -30.69 13.72
CA PRO A 466 -20.40 -31.44 14.93
C PRO A 466 -20.07 -30.54 16.11
N HIS A 467 -19.24 -29.51 15.91
CA HIS A 467 -18.83 -28.59 16.98
C HIS A 467 -20.02 -27.81 17.57
N ALA A 468 -20.97 -27.38 16.73
CA ALA A 468 -22.19 -26.71 17.19
C ALA A 468 -23.13 -27.69 17.93
N SER A 469 -23.19 -28.94 17.48
CA SER A 469 -23.96 -30.00 18.14
C SER A 469 -23.39 -30.36 19.51
N GLU A 470 -22.07 -30.54 19.63
CA GLU A 470 -21.39 -30.82 20.89
C GLU A 470 -21.58 -29.69 21.90
N TRP A 471 -21.39 -28.43 21.47
CA TRP A 471 -21.62 -27.27 22.31
C TRP A 471 -23.05 -27.22 22.88
N LEU A 472 -24.04 -27.57 22.05
CA LEU A 472 -25.44 -27.61 22.50
C LEU A 472 -25.69 -28.81 23.42
N ALA A 473 -25.04 -29.95 23.15
CA ALA A 473 -25.12 -31.16 23.95
C ALA A 473 -24.52 -30.98 25.35
N GLU A 474 -23.43 -30.24 25.51
CA GLU A 474 -22.86 -29.91 26.82
C GLU A 474 -23.85 -29.17 27.74
N GLN A 475 -24.67 -28.28 27.16
CA GLN A 475 -25.61 -27.46 27.93
C GLN A 475 -26.97 -28.11 28.15
N HIS A 476 -27.45 -28.85 27.14
CA HIS A 476 -28.85 -29.30 27.07
C HIS A 476 -28.97 -30.82 26.92
N GLY A 477 -27.87 -31.55 26.77
CA GLY A 477 -27.86 -32.97 26.40
C GLY A 477 -28.23 -33.19 24.94
N ILE A 478 -28.49 -34.42 24.55
CA ILE A 478 -28.86 -34.81 23.19
C ILE A 478 -30.35 -35.15 23.10
N ILE A 479 -30.92 -35.04 21.90
CA ILE A 479 -32.25 -35.60 21.58
C ILE A 479 -32.02 -37.05 21.11
N GLU A 480 -32.41 -38.04 21.91
CA GLU A 480 -32.32 -39.44 21.51
C GLU A 480 -33.18 -39.73 20.27
N GLY A 481 -32.60 -40.39 19.27
CA GLY A 481 -33.25 -40.59 17.97
C GLY A 481 -33.44 -39.30 17.15
N GLY A 482 -32.87 -38.18 17.60
CA GLY A 482 -32.89 -36.92 16.88
C GLY A 482 -31.82 -36.86 15.78
N SER A 483 -32.17 -36.27 14.64
CA SER A 483 -31.29 -36.07 13.50
C SER A 483 -31.47 -34.67 12.91
N PHE A 484 -30.43 -34.14 12.27
CA PHE A 484 -30.42 -32.79 11.72
C PHE A 484 -29.66 -32.77 10.39
N VAL A 485 -30.19 -32.07 9.40
CA VAL A 485 -29.58 -31.87 8.09
C VAL A 485 -29.71 -30.41 7.65
N ILE A 486 -28.75 -30.00 6.83
CA ILE A 486 -28.65 -28.68 6.24
C ILE A 486 -28.83 -28.84 4.74
N ILE A 487 -29.80 -28.14 4.18
CA ILE A 487 -30.07 -28.09 2.75
C ILE A 487 -29.48 -26.78 2.22
N GLY A 488 -28.60 -26.87 1.23
CA GLY A 488 -28.17 -25.72 0.44
C GLY A 488 -29.14 -25.50 -0.72
N LEU A 489 -29.56 -24.26 -0.92
CA LEU A 489 -30.34 -23.82 -2.09
C LEU A 489 -29.51 -22.85 -2.96
N GLY A 490 -30.13 -22.33 -4.01
CA GLY A 490 -29.53 -21.29 -4.85
C GLY A 490 -28.20 -21.75 -5.43
N LYS A 491 -27.18 -20.90 -5.34
CA LYS A 491 -25.83 -21.16 -5.86
C LYS A 491 -25.08 -22.24 -5.08
N LEU A 492 -25.29 -22.33 -3.77
CA LEU A 492 -24.68 -23.38 -2.96
C LEU A 492 -25.21 -24.76 -3.39
N GLY A 493 -26.53 -24.85 -3.54
CA GLY A 493 -27.20 -26.07 -3.95
C GLY A 493 -26.81 -26.54 -5.36
N SER A 494 -26.76 -25.62 -6.34
CA SER A 494 -26.35 -25.92 -7.73
C SER A 494 -24.85 -25.99 -7.97
N ARG A 495 -24.02 -25.79 -6.93
CA ARG A 495 -22.53 -25.79 -7.02
C ARG A 495 -21.96 -24.65 -7.89
N GLU A 496 -22.61 -23.50 -7.86
CA GLU A 496 -22.26 -22.30 -8.63
C GLU A 496 -21.87 -21.12 -7.73
N LEU A 497 -21.25 -21.38 -6.58
CA LEU A 497 -20.84 -20.30 -5.67
C LEU A 497 -19.75 -19.46 -6.31
N THR A 498 -19.96 -18.15 -6.35
CA THR A 498 -18.96 -17.18 -6.79
C THR A 498 -18.42 -16.41 -5.59
N THR A 499 -17.30 -15.70 -5.74
CA THR A 499 -16.78 -14.79 -4.72
C THR A 499 -17.84 -13.78 -4.24
N GLY A 500 -18.10 -13.78 -2.93
CA GLY A 500 -19.10 -12.90 -2.30
C GLY A 500 -20.55 -13.36 -2.47
N SER A 501 -20.79 -14.65 -2.74
CA SER A 501 -22.13 -15.23 -2.66
C SER A 501 -22.56 -15.42 -1.20
N ASP A 502 -23.85 -15.24 -0.96
CA ASP A 502 -24.49 -15.63 0.29
C ASP A 502 -24.75 -17.15 0.27
N LEU A 503 -24.92 -17.76 1.45
CA LEU A 503 -25.30 -19.16 1.56
C LEU A 503 -26.79 -19.27 1.89
N ASP A 504 -27.58 -19.75 0.94
CA ASP A 504 -29.00 -20.04 1.11
C ASP A 504 -29.17 -21.39 1.81
N LEU A 505 -29.53 -21.37 3.10
CA LEU A 505 -29.62 -22.56 3.96
C LEU A 505 -31.04 -22.80 4.49
N VAL A 506 -31.45 -24.06 4.48
CA VAL A 506 -32.67 -24.55 5.16
C VAL A 506 -32.30 -25.68 6.11
N PHE A 507 -32.81 -25.60 7.33
CA PHE A 507 -32.53 -26.58 8.38
C PHE A 507 -33.72 -27.52 8.58
N VAL A 508 -33.48 -28.82 8.46
CA VAL A 508 -34.49 -29.86 8.67
C VAL A 508 -34.02 -30.82 9.75
N TYR A 509 -34.93 -31.18 10.66
CA TYR A 509 -34.66 -32.18 11.69
C TYR A 509 -35.71 -33.28 11.68
N ASP A 510 -35.36 -34.44 12.23
CA ASP A 510 -36.34 -35.48 12.55
C ASP A 510 -36.10 -35.97 13.97
N ALA A 511 -37.19 -36.22 14.70
CA ALA A 511 -37.13 -36.63 16.10
C ALA A 511 -38.45 -37.31 16.51
N PRO A 512 -38.42 -38.23 17.49
CA PRO A 512 -39.63 -38.83 18.03
C PRO A 512 -40.63 -37.78 18.54
N ALA A 513 -41.92 -38.10 18.45
CA ALA A 513 -42.98 -37.22 18.96
C ALA A 513 -42.76 -36.94 20.46
N ASN A 514 -42.84 -35.67 20.84
CA ASN A 514 -42.61 -35.18 22.21
C ASN A 514 -41.19 -35.41 22.76
N ALA A 515 -40.19 -35.68 21.90
CA ALA A 515 -38.80 -35.84 22.33
C ALA A 515 -38.26 -34.57 23.02
N GLN A 516 -37.50 -34.80 24.09
CA GLN A 516 -36.82 -33.77 24.87
C GLN A 516 -35.35 -34.13 25.04
N SER A 517 -34.49 -33.13 25.18
CA SER A 517 -33.07 -33.37 25.36
C SER A 517 -32.75 -33.85 26.77
N ASN A 518 -31.78 -34.74 26.91
CA ASN A 518 -31.52 -35.48 28.16
C ASN A 518 -30.52 -34.81 29.14
N GLY A 519 -30.18 -33.54 28.95
CA GLY A 519 -29.21 -32.83 29.78
C GLY A 519 -29.83 -32.03 30.94
N ALA A 520 -28.99 -31.26 31.64
CA ALA A 520 -29.37 -30.53 32.85
C ALA A 520 -30.50 -29.49 32.66
N ARG A 521 -30.69 -29.01 31.42
CA ARG A 521 -31.77 -28.10 31.03
C ARG A 521 -32.48 -28.66 29.78
N PRO A 522 -33.43 -29.60 29.93
CA PRO A 522 -34.11 -30.23 28.81
C PRO A 522 -34.81 -29.21 27.90
N LEU A 523 -34.71 -29.42 26.59
CA LEU A 523 -35.41 -28.65 25.57
C LEU A 523 -36.27 -29.59 24.71
N PRO A 524 -37.49 -29.18 24.31
CA PRO A 524 -38.23 -29.86 23.26
C PRO A 524 -37.44 -29.87 21.94
N ALA A 525 -37.56 -30.94 21.15
CA ALA A 525 -36.82 -31.12 19.89
C ALA A 525 -36.88 -29.90 18.95
N ALA A 526 -38.07 -29.31 18.76
CA ALA A 526 -38.23 -28.12 17.92
C ALA A 526 -37.38 -26.93 18.40
N THR A 527 -37.33 -26.68 19.71
CA THR A 527 -36.51 -25.61 20.30
C THR A 527 -35.03 -25.96 20.25
N TYR A 528 -34.69 -27.23 20.49
CA TYR A 528 -33.31 -27.72 20.44
C TYR A 528 -32.69 -27.50 19.06
N PHE A 529 -33.33 -28.01 18.00
CA PHE A 529 -32.81 -27.89 16.63
C PHE A 529 -32.91 -26.48 16.07
N ALA A 530 -33.88 -25.67 16.50
CA ALA A 530 -33.89 -24.24 16.18
C ALA A 530 -32.67 -23.51 16.77
N ARG A 531 -32.26 -23.83 18.00
CA ARG A 531 -31.04 -23.29 18.62
C ARG A 531 -29.77 -23.78 17.91
N LEU A 532 -29.73 -25.05 17.49
CA LEU A 532 -28.61 -25.58 16.70
C LEU A 532 -28.46 -24.81 15.38
N GLY A 533 -29.56 -24.62 14.64
CA GLY A 533 -29.56 -23.83 13.41
C GLY A 533 -29.09 -22.38 13.64
N GLN A 534 -29.62 -21.71 14.68
CA GLN A 534 -29.19 -20.35 15.04
C GLN A 534 -27.70 -20.28 15.42
N ARG A 535 -27.17 -21.29 16.11
CA ARG A 535 -25.76 -21.37 16.48
C ARG A 535 -24.88 -21.49 15.24
N LEU A 536 -25.27 -22.32 14.27
CA LEU A 536 -24.56 -22.46 13.00
C LEU A 536 -24.58 -21.17 12.16
N VAL A 537 -25.75 -20.53 12.06
CA VAL A 537 -25.85 -19.21 11.42
C VAL A 537 -24.88 -18.23 12.09
N SER A 538 -24.86 -18.17 13.42
CA SER A 538 -23.96 -17.28 14.17
C SER A 538 -22.47 -17.63 13.97
N ALA A 539 -22.11 -18.91 13.96
CA ALA A 539 -20.74 -19.37 13.76
C ALA A 539 -20.17 -18.93 12.40
N ILE A 540 -20.97 -19.01 11.33
CA ILE A 540 -20.55 -18.66 9.97
C ILE A 540 -20.65 -17.14 9.72
N SER A 541 -21.68 -16.47 10.27
CA SER A 541 -21.97 -15.05 9.97
C SER A 541 -21.26 -14.05 10.89
N SER A 542 -20.82 -14.47 12.08
CA SER A 542 -20.17 -13.57 13.04
C SER A 542 -18.83 -13.04 12.51
N ARG A 543 -18.49 -11.81 12.91
CA ARG A 543 -17.20 -11.19 12.62
C ARG A 543 -16.21 -11.54 13.72
N THR A 544 -15.09 -12.17 13.37
CA THR A 544 -13.94 -12.36 14.27
C THR A 544 -12.79 -11.42 13.88
N ALA A 545 -11.61 -11.60 14.47
CA ALA A 545 -10.39 -10.88 14.05
C ALA A 545 -10.04 -11.18 12.58
N GLU A 546 -10.40 -12.37 12.10
CA GLU A 546 -10.23 -12.84 10.71
C GLU A 546 -11.41 -12.41 9.81
N GLY A 547 -12.28 -11.53 10.28
CA GLY A 547 -13.41 -11.01 9.52
C GLY A 547 -14.63 -11.93 9.49
N ARG A 548 -15.44 -11.78 8.43
CA ARG A 548 -16.68 -12.55 8.22
C ARG A 548 -16.44 -13.64 7.19
N LEU A 549 -17.00 -14.82 7.41
CA LEU A 549 -16.88 -15.95 6.50
C LEU A 549 -17.92 -15.89 5.36
N TYR A 550 -19.21 -15.99 5.70
CA TYR A 550 -20.31 -15.84 4.74
C TYR A 550 -21.48 -15.03 5.31
N GLU A 551 -22.26 -14.42 4.42
CA GLU A 551 -23.65 -14.07 4.72
C GLU A 551 -24.50 -15.34 4.62
N ILE A 552 -25.46 -15.50 5.54
CA ILE A 552 -26.38 -16.64 5.52
C ILE A 552 -27.78 -16.11 5.26
N ASP A 553 -28.45 -16.64 4.25
CA ASP A 553 -29.86 -16.41 3.99
C ASP A 553 -30.66 -17.67 4.35
N THR A 554 -31.67 -17.52 5.20
CA THR A 554 -32.58 -18.61 5.60
C THR A 554 -34.02 -18.35 5.19
N ARG A 555 -34.27 -17.35 4.33
CA ARG A 555 -35.62 -16.90 3.95
C ARG A 555 -36.37 -17.90 3.09
N LEU A 556 -35.67 -18.83 2.43
CA LEU A 556 -36.27 -19.89 1.60
C LEU A 556 -36.77 -21.11 2.39
N ARG A 557 -36.71 -21.08 3.73
CA ARG A 557 -37.31 -22.13 4.57
C ARG A 557 -38.84 -22.10 4.53
N PRO A 558 -39.53 -23.21 4.86
CA PRO A 558 -41.00 -23.23 4.93
C PRO A 558 -41.59 -22.07 5.74
N SER A 559 -42.57 -21.37 5.17
CA SER A 559 -43.20 -20.16 5.72
C SER A 559 -42.27 -18.95 5.87
N GLY A 560 -41.09 -18.99 5.25
CA GLY A 560 -40.10 -17.91 5.23
C GLY A 560 -39.77 -17.35 6.62
N ASN A 561 -39.76 -16.02 6.74
CA ASN A 561 -39.45 -15.35 8.01
C ASN A 561 -40.46 -15.62 9.14
N ALA A 562 -41.69 -16.00 8.80
CA ALA A 562 -42.72 -16.35 9.79
C ALA A 562 -42.57 -17.80 10.30
N GLY A 563 -41.80 -18.64 9.60
CA GLY A 563 -41.53 -20.02 9.97
C GLY A 563 -40.38 -20.17 10.98
N PRO A 564 -40.35 -21.29 11.73
CA PRO A 564 -39.24 -21.59 12.62
C PRO A 564 -37.92 -21.71 11.84
N VAL A 565 -36.79 -21.43 12.49
CA VAL A 565 -35.45 -21.51 11.86
C VAL A 565 -35.15 -22.93 11.37
N ALA A 566 -35.57 -23.95 12.12
CA ALA A 566 -35.51 -25.34 11.73
C ALA A 566 -36.91 -25.95 11.70
N CYS A 567 -37.20 -26.75 10.67
CA CYS A 567 -38.49 -27.42 10.49
C CYS A 567 -38.36 -28.94 10.63
N SER A 568 -39.39 -29.62 11.13
CA SER A 568 -39.39 -31.08 11.18
C SER A 568 -39.54 -31.68 9.79
N LEU A 569 -39.01 -32.88 9.55
CA LEU A 569 -39.17 -33.62 8.29
C LEU A 569 -40.65 -33.78 7.90
N ALA A 570 -41.50 -34.09 8.89
CA ALA A 570 -42.94 -34.19 8.69
C ALA A 570 -43.56 -32.87 8.18
N ASN A 571 -43.20 -31.74 8.80
CA ASN A 571 -43.69 -30.42 8.39
C ASN A 571 -43.11 -30.01 7.03
N PHE A 572 -41.83 -30.31 6.77
CA PHE A 572 -41.19 -30.04 5.49
C PHE A 572 -41.94 -30.79 4.36
N ARG A 573 -42.21 -32.08 4.55
CA ARG A 573 -42.98 -32.91 3.60
C ARG A 573 -44.39 -32.36 3.36
N ALA A 574 -45.14 -32.07 4.43
CA ALA A 574 -46.49 -31.53 4.32
C ALA A 574 -46.52 -30.16 3.62
N TYR A 575 -45.58 -29.28 3.98
CA TYR A 575 -45.48 -27.96 3.37
C TYR A 575 -45.19 -28.03 1.87
N GLN A 576 -44.23 -28.86 1.46
CA GLN A 576 -43.88 -29.04 0.05
C GLN A 576 -45.02 -29.65 -0.77
N ALA A 577 -45.81 -30.54 -0.17
CA ALA A 577 -46.95 -31.18 -0.84
C ALA A 577 -48.16 -30.23 -0.97
N GLU A 578 -48.52 -29.53 0.10
CA GLU A 578 -49.83 -28.86 0.22
C GLU A 578 -49.77 -27.33 0.07
N THR A 579 -48.66 -26.71 0.46
CA THR A 579 -48.58 -25.24 0.63
C THR A 579 -47.63 -24.55 -0.33
N ALA A 580 -46.51 -25.19 -0.68
CA ALA A 580 -45.41 -24.57 -1.44
C ALA A 580 -45.88 -24.01 -2.78
N GLN A 581 -45.55 -22.76 -3.03
CA GLN A 581 -45.89 -22.05 -4.27
C GLN A 581 -44.97 -22.49 -5.43
N THR A 582 -45.39 -22.22 -6.66
CA THR A 582 -44.63 -22.58 -7.87
C THR A 582 -43.17 -22.10 -7.82
N TRP A 583 -42.92 -20.88 -7.35
CA TRP A 583 -41.56 -20.33 -7.25
C TRP A 583 -40.70 -21.01 -6.15
N GLU A 584 -41.32 -21.48 -5.06
CA GLU A 584 -40.61 -22.24 -4.01
C GLU A 584 -40.18 -23.61 -4.56
N ARG A 585 -41.04 -24.22 -5.38
CA ARG A 585 -40.72 -25.46 -6.10
C ARG A 585 -39.63 -25.24 -7.14
N GLN A 586 -39.62 -24.10 -7.85
CA GLN A 586 -38.51 -23.72 -8.72
C GLN A 586 -37.20 -23.60 -7.94
N ALA A 587 -37.20 -22.97 -6.77
CA ALA A 587 -36.00 -22.90 -5.92
C ALA A 587 -35.55 -24.29 -5.45
N LEU A 588 -36.50 -25.21 -5.20
CA LEU A 588 -36.24 -26.57 -4.76
C LEU A 588 -35.49 -27.43 -5.80
N THR A 589 -35.59 -27.10 -7.10
CA THR A 589 -34.84 -27.80 -8.17
C THR A 589 -33.31 -27.74 -7.98
N ARG A 590 -32.84 -26.71 -7.27
CA ARG A 590 -31.42 -26.50 -6.95
C ARG A 590 -31.06 -27.00 -5.56
N ALA A 591 -32.02 -27.52 -4.79
CA ALA A 591 -31.80 -27.88 -3.40
C ALA A 591 -31.01 -29.19 -3.28
N ARG A 592 -30.03 -29.22 -2.38
CA ARG A 592 -29.25 -30.43 -2.06
C ARG A 592 -28.88 -30.45 -0.59
N VAL A 593 -28.80 -31.64 0.01
CA VAL A 593 -28.26 -31.78 1.35
C VAL A 593 -26.75 -31.52 1.32
N VAL A 594 -26.29 -30.54 2.09
CA VAL A 594 -24.88 -30.12 2.14
C VAL A 594 -24.16 -30.64 3.39
N ALA A 595 -24.88 -30.96 4.47
CA ALA A 595 -24.34 -31.57 5.68
C ALA A 595 -25.43 -32.26 6.52
N GLY A 596 -25.06 -33.30 7.28
CA GLY A 596 -25.92 -33.96 8.27
C GLY A 596 -26.01 -35.49 8.14
N SER A 597 -26.86 -36.09 8.97
CA SER A 597 -26.95 -37.56 9.17
C SER A 597 -27.62 -38.31 8.02
N GLY A 598 -27.00 -39.41 7.56
CA GLY A 598 -27.34 -40.10 6.31
C GLY A 598 -28.80 -40.54 6.12
N SER A 599 -29.46 -41.12 7.12
CA SER A 599 -30.85 -41.57 6.96
C SER A 599 -31.84 -40.41 6.77
N LEU A 600 -31.61 -39.28 7.47
CA LEU A 600 -32.41 -38.07 7.29
C LEU A 600 -32.08 -37.38 5.96
N SER A 601 -30.80 -37.36 5.55
CA SER A 601 -30.38 -36.80 4.26
C SER A 601 -31.14 -37.46 3.11
N SER A 602 -31.14 -38.80 3.05
CA SER A 602 -31.88 -39.54 2.02
C SER A 602 -33.39 -39.31 2.11
N ALA A 603 -33.96 -39.19 3.32
CA ALA A 603 -35.39 -38.93 3.47
C ALA A 603 -35.80 -37.53 2.98
N VAL A 604 -34.97 -36.52 3.21
CA VAL A 604 -35.16 -35.15 2.70
C VAL A 604 -35.02 -35.11 1.18
N GLU A 605 -34.00 -35.77 0.63
CA GLU A 605 -33.81 -35.85 -0.83
C GLU A 605 -34.99 -36.55 -1.51
N GLN A 606 -35.52 -37.61 -0.90
CA GLN A 606 -36.75 -38.26 -1.40
C GLN A 606 -37.96 -37.32 -1.38
N VAL A 607 -38.11 -36.47 -0.36
CA VAL A 607 -39.17 -35.44 -0.35
C VAL A 607 -38.97 -34.47 -1.51
N ILE A 608 -37.74 -33.99 -1.73
CA ILE A 608 -37.41 -33.09 -2.83
C ILE A 608 -37.75 -33.73 -4.18
N CYS A 609 -37.22 -34.93 -4.45
CA CYS A 609 -37.49 -35.67 -5.68
C CYS A 609 -38.99 -35.88 -5.90
N HIS A 610 -39.71 -36.36 -4.89
CA HIS A 610 -41.16 -36.59 -4.99
C HIS A 610 -41.93 -35.29 -5.29
N THR A 611 -41.59 -34.18 -4.64
CA THR A 611 -42.19 -32.86 -4.92
C THR A 611 -41.90 -32.40 -6.34
N LEU A 612 -40.70 -32.68 -6.87
CA LEU A 612 -40.27 -32.29 -8.21
C LEU A 612 -40.86 -33.19 -9.32
N GLU A 613 -41.16 -34.46 -9.03
CA GLU A 613 -41.73 -35.43 -9.98
C GLU A 613 -43.27 -35.39 -10.05
N ASN A 614 -43.94 -34.73 -9.10
CA ASN A 614 -45.39 -34.65 -9.08
C ASN A 614 -45.98 -34.04 -10.37
N PRO A 615 -47.02 -34.67 -10.97
CA PRO A 615 -47.66 -34.15 -12.19
C PRO A 615 -48.14 -32.72 -12.05
N ARG A 616 -47.94 -31.89 -13.08
CA ARG A 616 -48.27 -30.46 -13.07
C ARG A 616 -49.27 -30.09 -14.16
N ASN A 617 -50.10 -29.09 -13.85
CA ASN A 617 -50.86 -28.38 -14.86
C ASN A 617 -49.90 -27.48 -15.66
N LEU A 618 -49.47 -27.93 -16.83
CA LEU A 618 -48.48 -27.25 -17.66
C LEU A 618 -48.88 -25.80 -18.03
N PRO A 619 -50.11 -25.51 -18.50
CA PRO A 619 -50.55 -24.12 -18.72
C PRO A 619 -50.44 -23.23 -17.48
N GLY A 620 -50.80 -23.76 -16.30
CA GLY A 620 -50.68 -23.03 -15.03
C GLY A 620 -49.23 -22.75 -14.65
N LEU A 621 -48.37 -23.78 -14.75
CA LEU A 621 -46.94 -23.67 -14.47
C LEU A 621 -46.27 -22.65 -15.38
N GLU A 622 -46.49 -22.73 -16.70
CA GLU A 622 -45.90 -21.79 -17.66
C GLU A 622 -46.28 -20.34 -17.31
N ARG A 623 -47.55 -20.10 -17.02
CA ARG A 623 -48.04 -18.78 -16.63
C ARG A 623 -47.37 -18.27 -15.35
N ASP A 624 -47.29 -19.12 -14.32
CA ASP A 624 -46.73 -18.75 -13.03
C ASP A 624 -45.21 -18.46 -13.12
N VAL A 625 -44.46 -19.29 -13.85
CA VAL A 625 -43.01 -19.10 -14.09
C VAL A 625 -42.76 -17.80 -14.86
N ARG A 626 -43.50 -17.55 -15.95
CA ARG A 626 -43.40 -16.28 -16.70
C ARG A 626 -43.77 -15.08 -15.82
N GLN A 627 -44.87 -15.14 -15.08
CA GLN A 627 -45.28 -14.03 -14.22
C GLN A 627 -44.21 -13.71 -13.16
N MET A 628 -43.58 -14.73 -12.57
CA MET A 628 -42.49 -14.54 -11.63
C MET A 628 -41.25 -13.95 -12.29
N ARG A 629 -40.86 -14.45 -13.48
CA ARG A 629 -39.74 -13.91 -14.26
C ARG A 629 -39.92 -12.42 -14.57
N GLU A 630 -41.11 -12.04 -15.01
CA GLU A 630 -41.49 -10.66 -15.32
C GLU A 630 -41.46 -9.77 -14.07
N ARG A 631 -41.84 -10.31 -12.91
CA ARG A 631 -41.75 -9.59 -11.64
C ARG A 631 -40.28 -9.31 -11.27
N ILE A 632 -39.40 -10.32 -11.36
CA ILE A 632 -37.97 -10.14 -11.12
C ILE A 632 -37.35 -9.15 -12.12
N PHE A 633 -37.76 -9.20 -13.40
CA PHE A 633 -37.30 -8.24 -14.40
C PHE A 633 -37.70 -6.81 -14.04
N LYS A 634 -38.94 -6.59 -13.60
CA LYS A 634 -39.41 -5.25 -13.19
C LYS A 634 -38.67 -4.70 -11.97
N GLU A 635 -38.23 -5.56 -11.07
CA GLU A 635 -37.57 -5.15 -9.82
C GLU A 635 -36.05 -4.96 -9.97
N HIS A 636 -35.39 -5.81 -10.76
CA HIS A 636 -33.93 -5.86 -10.85
C HIS A 636 -33.35 -5.76 -12.27
N GLY A 637 -34.19 -5.89 -13.29
CA GLY A 637 -33.77 -5.85 -14.70
C GLY A 637 -33.65 -4.43 -15.24
N ASN A 638 -32.89 -4.29 -16.33
CA ASN A 638 -32.78 -3.09 -17.15
C ASN A 638 -32.52 -3.48 -18.61
N GLU A 639 -32.51 -2.50 -19.51
CA GLU A 639 -32.24 -2.71 -20.94
C GLU A 639 -30.74 -2.75 -21.27
N ASP A 640 -29.88 -2.67 -20.26
CA ASP A 640 -28.43 -2.77 -20.46
C ASP A 640 -28.05 -4.22 -20.75
N PRO A 641 -27.56 -4.54 -21.97
CA PRO A 641 -27.16 -5.90 -22.32
C PRO A 641 -26.00 -6.42 -21.47
N TRP A 642 -25.26 -5.54 -20.77
CA TRP A 642 -24.16 -5.91 -19.88
C TRP A 642 -24.63 -6.27 -18.46
N ASN A 643 -25.93 -6.14 -18.16
CA ASN A 643 -26.51 -6.75 -16.97
C ASN A 643 -26.72 -8.26 -17.20
N LEU A 644 -25.60 -9.00 -17.20
CA LEU A 644 -25.52 -10.42 -17.54
C LEU A 644 -26.49 -11.31 -16.74
N LYS A 645 -26.91 -10.86 -15.54
CA LYS A 645 -27.80 -11.63 -14.67
C LYS A 645 -29.28 -11.38 -14.96
N HIS A 646 -29.72 -10.12 -14.93
CA HIS A 646 -31.15 -9.78 -14.91
C HIS A 646 -31.71 -9.27 -16.25
N ALA A 647 -30.85 -8.93 -17.22
CA ALA A 647 -31.28 -8.53 -18.56
C ALA A 647 -32.08 -9.65 -19.27
N ARG A 648 -32.82 -9.28 -20.32
CA ARG A 648 -33.42 -10.27 -21.22
C ARG A 648 -32.31 -11.03 -21.96
N GLY A 649 -32.42 -12.36 -22.03
CA GLY A 649 -31.37 -13.27 -22.47
C GLY A 649 -30.26 -13.52 -21.44
N GLY A 650 -30.36 -12.97 -20.22
CA GLY A 650 -29.37 -13.13 -19.16
C GLY A 650 -29.49 -14.44 -18.39
N LEU A 651 -28.59 -14.64 -17.41
CA LEU A 651 -28.48 -15.87 -16.61
C LEU A 651 -29.79 -16.28 -15.94
N VAL A 652 -30.56 -15.34 -15.40
CA VAL A 652 -31.84 -15.66 -14.73
C VAL A 652 -32.85 -16.29 -15.71
N GLU A 653 -32.83 -15.94 -17.00
CA GLU A 653 -33.71 -16.60 -17.98
C GLU A 653 -33.30 -18.03 -18.25
N VAL A 654 -31.99 -18.29 -18.36
CA VAL A 654 -31.46 -19.66 -18.50
C VAL A 654 -31.85 -20.50 -17.28
N GLU A 655 -31.68 -19.96 -16.07
CA GLU A 655 -32.10 -20.62 -14.83
C GLU A 655 -33.61 -20.92 -14.83
N PHE A 656 -34.46 -19.95 -15.19
CA PHE A 656 -35.91 -20.13 -15.20
C PHE A 656 -36.36 -21.16 -16.24
N ILE A 657 -35.72 -21.20 -17.42
CA ILE A 657 -36.00 -22.21 -18.45
C ILE A 657 -35.63 -23.60 -17.94
N ALA A 658 -34.42 -23.76 -17.37
CA ALA A 658 -33.97 -25.04 -16.84
C ALA A 658 -34.83 -25.54 -15.66
N GLN A 659 -35.35 -24.63 -14.84
CA GLN A 659 -36.25 -24.95 -13.73
C GLN A 659 -37.69 -25.29 -14.17
N TYR A 660 -38.09 -24.80 -15.34
CA TYR A 660 -39.42 -25.04 -15.90
C TYR A 660 -39.53 -26.39 -16.58
N LEU A 661 -38.49 -26.75 -17.37
CA LEU A 661 -38.35 -28.04 -18.04
C LEU A 661 -38.14 -29.16 -17.03
#